data_AF-A0A5M8FVP5-F1
#
_entry.id   AF-A0A5M8FVP5-F1
#
_cell.length_a   1.000
_cell.length_b   1.000
_cell.length_c   1.000
_cell.angle_alpha   90.00
_cell.angle_beta   90.00
_cell.angle_gamma   90.00
#
_symmetry.space_group_name_H-M   'P 1'
#
loop_
_entity.id
_entity.type
_entity.pdbx_description
1 polymer ?
#
loop_
_entity_poly.entity_id
_entity_poly.type
_entity_poly.pdbx_seq_one_letter_code
_entity_poly.pdbx_strand_id
1 'polypeptide(L)'
;MSSDVTVKQLASTVGIPVERLLSQLKEAGIDVTGADATITEQEKLQLLGYLRRSHGKKEPDESEAAPQRVTLKRKTVGELRQPQAAPRTGAASRPTVGSRAPAPRAAKTVNVEVRRKRTYVRREEAQPAAATPPRPDQRPGQRSDQRTDARPAQRQGPAARSTRPLLDEQRRRAELEERRAEEDARRLAEQEAQERQRREDEARRRAEDEARRRAEEQARAKQAEEAAARAAMAAETEAEAGPEAGAEPATLVAGESAEAEQKEQERQRKHAKKHPEKPDRDDLGKDKAAKKGGRKEPARGKRAGASDYEEETSGVDVISRPAARRRRKASKPQLQDKHGFQRPTAPLVREVEVPESITVAELAARMSVKAAEVVKELFKQGVMVTINQTLDRDTAMILVEEMGHKPVEAKTRDAEDNLMSLLEAETGQAEHRPRPPVVTIMGHVDHGKTSLLDYIRRAKVAAGEAGGITQHIGAYHVDTDKGTISFLDTPGHAAFSAMRARGAKATDIVILVVAADDGVMPQTVEAIQHARASGVPIVVAVNKMDKPDANPDRVMQELTQHEIVPEEWGGETMLVKVSAKTGDGIDDLLDAVLLQAEVLELSAPVDSAAHGTIVESSVEKGRGPVATVLVQSGTLRLGDTIVSGCEYGRVRAMFDEAGRAVKQAGPSIPVQVLGLSGAPNAGDDVIAVADERKAREVAELRQERERQTRMDEQRAANLDQLFSQLKEGELKSVNLILKADVQGSVEALKDALVKLSNDEVKVNVVASSVGGITESDANLAVTSNAIMLGFNVRADAAARRVVEERGLDLRYYSIIYELIDDVKQAISGLLSPIVTEEIIGLAQVRDVFRSSKFGAIAGCMVTEGLIKRNNPIRVLRDNVVIYEGALESLRRFKDDVAEVKAGTECGIGVKNYNDVQPGDQIEVFERTERARQL
;
A
#
# COMPACT_ATOMS: atom_id res chain seq x y z
N MET A 1 -35.13 17.53 -34.87
CA MET A 1 -34.55 18.60 -35.69
C MET A 1 -33.19 18.10 -36.11
N SER A 2 -32.94 17.94 -37.40
CA SER A 2 -31.61 17.63 -37.93
C SER A 2 -30.68 18.81 -37.63
N SER A 3 -29.45 18.52 -37.22
CA SER A 3 -28.40 19.53 -37.13
C SER A 3 -27.50 19.40 -38.35
N ASP A 4 -27.83 20.17 -39.39
CA ASP A 4 -26.99 20.29 -40.57
C ASP A 4 -25.70 21.04 -40.17
N VAL A 5 -24.54 20.50 -40.57
CA VAL A 5 -23.21 20.98 -40.13
C VAL A 5 -22.42 21.37 -41.36
N THR A 6 -21.73 22.52 -41.33
CA THR A 6 -20.97 22.98 -42.50
C THR A 6 -19.67 22.20 -42.70
N VAL A 7 -19.17 22.09 -43.93
CA VAL A 7 -17.91 21.38 -44.24
C VAL A 7 -16.76 21.86 -43.35
N LYS A 8 -16.65 23.18 -43.14
CA LYS A 8 -15.64 23.81 -42.28
C LYS A 8 -15.74 23.39 -40.81
N GLN A 9 -16.95 23.26 -40.27
CA GLN A 9 -17.17 22.76 -38.90
C GLN A 9 -16.84 21.27 -38.79
N LEU A 10 -17.20 20.47 -39.80
CA LEU A 10 -16.85 19.05 -39.86
C LEU A 10 -15.32 18.86 -39.95
N ALA A 11 -14.65 19.61 -40.81
CA ALA A 11 -13.19 19.60 -40.98
C ALA A 11 -12.45 19.94 -39.68
N SER A 12 -12.87 20.99 -38.95
CA SER A 12 -12.30 21.34 -37.65
C SER A 12 -12.59 20.31 -36.56
N THR A 13 -13.72 19.60 -36.64
CA THR A 13 -14.07 18.54 -35.66
C THR A 13 -13.27 17.27 -35.90
N VAL A 14 -12.96 16.95 -37.15
CA VAL A 14 -12.18 15.76 -37.55
C VAL A 14 -10.66 16.05 -37.57
N GLY A 15 -10.23 17.31 -37.51
CA GLY A 15 -8.82 17.71 -37.47
C GLY A 15 -8.11 17.68 -38.83
N ILE A 16 -8.86 17.73 -39.93
CA ILE A 16 -8.33 17.63 -41.30
C ILE A 16 -8.46 19.00 -42.01
N PRO A 17 -7.48 19.42 -42.85
CA PRO A 17 -7.60 20.63 -43.65
C PRO A 17 -8.85 20.62 -44.53
N VAL A 18 -9.57 21.75 -44.62
CA VAL A 18 -10.86 21.86 -45.33
C VAL A 18 -10.77 21.40 -46.79
N GLU A 19 -9.67 21.70 -47.47
CA GLU A 19 -9.40 21.31 -48.86
C GLU A 19 -9.35 19.78 -49.03
N ARG A 20 -8.76 19.06 -48.06
CA ARG A 20 -8.67 17.60 -48.07
C ARG A 20 -9.99 16.92 -47.70
N LEU A 21 -10.84 17.57 -46.90
CA LEU A 21 -12.20 17.08 -46.68
C LEU A 21 -13.08 17.30 -47.93
N LEU A 22 -12.90 18.41 -48.64
CA LEU A 22 -13.60 18.68 -49.91
C LEU A 22 -13.21 17.71 -51.03
N SER A 23 -11.93 17.28 -51.11
CA SER A 23 -11.54 16.23 -52.05
C SER A 23 -12.17 14.88 -51.70
N GLN A 24 -12.15 14.48 -50.42
CA GLN A 24 -12.76 13.24 -49.95
C GLN A 24 -14.28 13.20 -50.14
N LEU A 25 -14.97 14.33 -50.00
CA LEU A 25 -16.41 14.45 -50.30
C LEU A 25 -16.69 14.21 -51.80
N LYS A 26 -15.89 14.80 -52.69
CA LYS A 26 -15.99 14.53 -54.14
C LYS A 26 -15.68 13.08 -54.49
N GLU A 27 -14.64 12.50 -53.91
CA GLU A 27 -14.27 11.09 -54.12
C GLU A 27 -15.34 10.12 -53.60
N ALA A 28 -16.09 10.52 -52.56
CA ALA A 28 -17.27 9.80 -52.06
C ALA A 28 -18.55 10.01 -52.92
N GLY A 29 -18.49 10.82 -53.98
CA GLY A 29 -19.63 11.09 -54.88
C GLY A 29 -20.58 12.19 -54.40
N ILE A 30 -20.16 13.05 -53.48
CA ILE A 30 -20.98 14.12 -52.89
C ILE A 30 -20.47 15.48 -53.42
N ASP A 31 -21.22 16.08 -54.35
CA ASP A 31 -20.86 17.37 -54.96
C ASP A 31 -21.22 18.56 -54.05
N VAL A 32 -20.21 19.07 -53.34
CA VAL A 32 -20.35 20.18 -52.39
C VAL A 32 -19.66 21.46 -52.93
N THR A 33 -20.37 22.59 -52.88
CA THR A 33 -19.98 23.85 -53.56
C THR A 33 -19.03 24.77 -52.79
N GLY A 34 -18.48 24.33 -51.65
CA GLY A 34 -17.45 25.09 -50.92
C GLY A 34 -17.40 24.80 -49.42
N ALA A 35 -16.51 25.51 -48.71
CA ALA A 35 -16.23 25.30 -47.29
C ALA A 35 -17.43 25.56 -46.35
N ASP A 36 -18.33 26.47 -46.71
CA ASP A 36 -19.47 26.88 -45.87
C ASP A 36 -20.78 26.16 -46.21
N ALA A 37 -20.77 25.25 -47.18
CA ALA A 37 -21.93 24.43 -47.51
C ALA A 37 -22.28 23.43 -46.39
N THR A 38 -23.57 23.16 -46.21
CA THR A 38 -24.12 22.26 -45.17
C THR A 38 -24.19 20.82 -45.64
N ILE A 39 -23.70 19.89 -44.81
CA ILE A 39 -23.75 18.43 -45.06
C ILE A 39 -24.84 17.80 -44.18
N THR A 40 -25.74 17.05 -44.81
CA THR A 40 -26.81 16.28 -44.18
C THR A 40 -26.30 15.02 -43.48
N GLU A 41 -27.13 14.36 -42.66
CA GLU A 41 -26.73 13.10 -42.00
C GLU A 41 -26.54 11.92 -42.97
N GLN A 42 -27.27 11.90 -44.10
CA GLN A 42 -27.15 10.84 -45.12
C GLN A 42 -25.80 10.94 -45.86
N GLU A 43 -25.40 12.15 -46.24
CA GLU A 43 -24.10 12.42 -46.88
C GLU A 43 -22.92 12.10 -45.94
N LYS A 44 -23.05 12.35 -44.63
CA LYS A 44 -22.04 11.94 -43.63
C LYS A 44 -21.87 10.42 -43.57
N LEU A 45 -22.98 9.66 -43.66
CA LEU A 45 -22.94 8.19 -43.69
C LEU A 45 -22.32 7.67 -45.00
N GLN A 46 -22.61 8.30 -46.14
CA GLN A 46 -21.97 7.97 -47.43
C GLN A 46 -20.45 8.22 -47.41
N LEU A 47 -20.00 9.37 -46.88
CA LEU A 47 -18.58 9.67 -46.69
C LEU A 47 -17.90 8.65 -45.77
N LEU A 48 -18.54 8.27 -44.66
CA LEU A 48 -18.05 7.23 -43.75
C LEU A 48 -17.93 5.86 -44.42
N GLY A 49 -18.91 5.49 -45.26
CA GLY A 49 -18.86 4.26 -46.06
C GLY A 49 -17.71 4.26 -47.08
N TYR A 50 -17.50 5.39 -47.76
CA TYR A 50 -16.36 5.56 -48.67
C TYR A 50 -15.02 5.42 -47.94
N LEU A 51 -14.83 6.13 -46.82
CA LEU A 51 -13.60 6.09 -46.03
C LEU A 51 -13.32 4.71 -45.42
N ARG A 52 -14.35 3.94 -45.03
CA ARG A 52 -14.17 2.56 -44.56
C ARG A 52 -13.66 1.63 -45.67
N ARG A 53 -14.17 1.80 -46.90
CA ARG A 53 -13.74 1.03 -48.08
C ARG A 53 -12.31 1.40 -48.52
N SER A 54 -11.94 2.68 -48.54
CA SER A 54 -10.59 3.11 -48.93
C SER A 54 -9.52 2.73 -47.90
N HIS A 55 -9.87 2.60 -46.62
CA HIS A 55 -8.98 2.12 -45.56
C HIS A 55 -9.06 0.58 -45.30
N GLY A 56 -9.64 -0.19 -46.22
CA GLY A 56 -9.45 -1.65 -46.28
C GLY A 56 -10.15 -2.50 -45.22
N LYS A 57 -11.15 -1.97 -44.49
CA LYS A 57 -11.98 -2.80 -43.58
C LYS A 57 -13.22 -3.33 -44.30
N LYS A 58 -13.42 -4.66 -44.27
CA LYS A 58 -14.68 -5.31 -44.64
C LYS A 58 -15.80 -4.91 -43.67
N GLU A 59 -17.03 -4.89 -44.17
CA GLU A 59 -18.23 -4.56 -43.40
C GLU A 59 -18.68 -5.75 -42.51
N PRO A 60 -19.27 -5.49 -41.33
CA PRO A 60 -20.12 -6.45 -40.63
C PRO A 60 -21.57 -6.41 -41.19
N ASP A 61 -22.29 -7.53 -41.07
CA ASP A 61 -23.65 -7.69 -41.60
C ASP A 61 -24.69 -6.68 -41.06
N GLU A 62 -25.69 -6.36 -41.89
CA GLU A 62 -26.72 -5.32 -41.68
C GLU A 62 -27.76 -5.61 -40.56
N SER A 63 -27.44 -6.42 -39.54
CA SER A 63 -28.40 -6.83 -38.50
C SER A 63 -28.29 -6.10 -37.15
N GLU A 64 -27.29 -5.23 -36.94
CA GLU A 64 -27.09 -4.49 -35.66
C GLU A 64 -27.35 -2.96 -35.74
N ALA A 65 -28.42 -2.55 -36.43
CA ALA A 65 -28.75 -1.13 -36.63
C ALA A 65 -30.02 -0.64 -35.91
N ALA A 66 -30.15 -0.80 -34.57
CA ALA A 66 -31.13 -0.04 -33.78
C ALA A 66 -30.86 0.00 -32.25
N PRO A 67 -30.40 1.13 -31.67
CA PRO A 67 -30.49 1.34 -30.23
C PRO A 67 -31.91 1.76 -29.82
N GLN A 68 -32.75 0.81 -29.38
CA GLN A 68 -34.03 1.11 -28.71
C GLN A 68 -33.83 1.71 -27.29
N ARG A 69 -33.26 2.92 -27.19
CA ARG A 69 -33.18 3.66 -25.92
C ARG A 69 -32.89 5.16 -26.10
N VAL A 70 -33.93 5.99 -26.04
CA VAL A 70 -33.79 7.45 -26.01
C VAL A 70 -33.77 7.96 -24.56
N THR A 71 -32.58 8.22 -24.02
CA THR A 71 -32.44 8.92 -22.73
C THR A 71 -32.42 10.44 -22.92
N LEU A 72 -33.55 11.10 -22.62
CA LEU A 72 -33.63 12.56 -22.59
C LEU A 72 -32.88 13.13 -21.37
N LYS A 73 -31.77 13.83 -21.60
CA LYS A 73 -31.02 14.58 -20.58
C LYS A 73 -31.56 16.01 -20.47
N ARG A 74 -32.48 16.28 -19.54
CA ARG A 74 -32.90 17.66 -19.23
C ARG A 74 -31.89 18.30 -18.27
N LYS A 75 -31.15 19.32 -18.72
CA LYS A 75 -30.40 20.21 -17.80
C LYS A 75 -31.41 20.99 -16.96
N THR A 76 -31.21 21.02 -15.64
CA THR A 76 -31.83 21.97 -14.72
C THR A 76 -30.73 22.54 -13.85
N VAL A 77 -30.54 23.85 -13.93
CA VAL A 77 -29.57 24.59 -13.12
C VAL A 77 -30.26 24.99 -11.81
N GLY A 78 -29.72 24.56 -10.67
CA GLY A 78 -30.18 24.99 -9.35
C GLY A 78 -29.14 25.91 -8.72
N GLU A 79 -29.53 27.14 -8.41
CA GLU A 79 -28.69 28.05 -7.62
C GLU A 79 -28.76 27.68 -6.14
N LEU A 80 -27.66 27.18 -5.57
CA LEU A 80 -27.56 26.97 -4.12
C LEU A 80 -27.06 28.26 -3.46
N ARG A 81 -27.96 29.02 -2.83
CA ARG A 81 -27.57 30.10 -1.93
C ARG A 81 -27.20 29.52 -0.57
N GLN A 82 -25.93 29.61 -0.21
CA GLN A 82 -25.44 29.22 1.12
C GLN A 82 -26.02 30.16 2.19
N PRO A 83 -26.82 29.67 3.16
CA PRO A 83 -27.21 30.48 4.31
C PRO A 83 -26.01 30.66 5.24
N GLN A 84 -25.72 31.90 5.64
CA GLN A 84 -24.84 32.14 6.78
C GLN A 84 -25.52 31.63 8.06
N ALA A 85 -24.74 31.01 8.95
CA ALA A 85 -25.25 30.50 10.21
C ALA A 85 -25.81 31.64 11.09
N ALA A 86 -27.06 31.50 11.52
CA ALA A 86 -27.67 32.41 12.48
C ALA A 86 -27.23 32.05 13.91
N PRO A 87 -26.97 33.04 14.79
CA PRO A 87 -26.47 32.79 16.14
C PRO A 87 -27.58 32.34 17.10
N ARG A 88 -27.24 31.46 18.04
CA ARG A 88 -28.13 31.08 19.16
C ARG A 88 -28.29 32.27 20.12
N THR A 89 -29.52 32.51 20.60
CA THR A 89 -29.86 33.60 21.54
C THR A 89 -30.50 33.07 22.83
N GLY A 90 -30.20 33.77 23.94
CA GLY A 90 -30.71 33.54 25.29
C GLY A 90 -29.60 33.76 26.34
N ALA A 91 -29.64 34.75 27.23
CA ALA A 91 -30.64 35.81 27.44
C ALA A 91 -30.01 37.05 28.14
N ALA A 92 -30.68 38.23 28.04
CA ALA A 92 -30.64 39.44 28.92
C ALA A 92 -29.26 40.07 29.33
N SER A 93 -29.04 41.41 29.35
CA SER A 93 -29.92 42.56 29.08
C SER A 93 -29.17 43.92 28.98
N ARG A 94 -29.69 44.81 28.11
CA ARG A 94 -29.73 46.30 28.17
C ARG A 94 -28.43 47.16 27.98
N PRO A 95 -28.56 48.45 27.55
CA PRO A 95 -27.69 49.01 26.49
C PRO A 95 -27.08 50.42 26.75
N THR A 96 -26.17 50.89 25.87
CA THR A 96 -26.04 52.34 25.48
C THR A 96 -25.18 52.60 24.22
N VAL A 97 -25.82 53.18 23.19
CA VAL A 97 -25.39 54.26 22.25
C VAL A 97 -23.92 54.39 21.79
N GLY A 98 -23.65 54.30 20.47
CA GLY A 98 -22.30 54.48 19.91
C GLY A 98 -22.08 54.57 18.38
N SER A 99 -23.03 55.09 17.58
CA SER A 99 -22.85 55.60 16.20
C SER A 99 -22.39 54.69 15.01
N ARG A 100 -23.26 54.69 13.96
CA ARG A 100 -22.98 54.75 12.50
C ARG A 100 -22.49 53.49 11.74
N ALA A 101 -23.30 53.07 10.76
CA ALA A 101 -23.09 51.90 9.89
C ALA A 101 -22.40 52.21 8.55
N PRO A 102 -21.83 51.17 7.89
CA PRO A 102 -21.75 51.07 6.43
C PRO A 102 -22.48 49.83 5.86
N ALA A 103 -22.71 49.83 4.53
CA ALA A 103 -23.59 48.91 3.80
C ALA A 103 -23.02 47.48 3.55
N PRO A 104 -23.87 46.46 3.28
CA PRO A 104 -23.44 45.08 3.11
C PRO A 104 -22.81 44.78 1.73
N ARG A 105 -21.84 43.86 1.69
CA ARG A 105 -21.33 43.24 0.45
C ARG A 105 -22.06 41.92 0.18
N ALA A 106 -22.35 41.64 -1.10
CA ALA A 106 -23.13 40.49 -1.53
C ALA A 106 -22.38 39.14 -1.37
N ALA A 107 -23.14 38.07 -1.14
CA ALA A 107 -22.63 36.70 -1.07
C ALA A 107 -22.24 36.15 -2.45
N LYS A 108 -21.22 35.29 -2.51
CA LYS A 108 -20.82 34.57 -3.72
C LYS A 108 -21.70 33.32 -3.92
N THR A 109 -22.36 33.23 -5.05
CA THR A 109 -23.04 31.99 -5.50
C THR A 109 -22.02 31.05 -6.15
N VAL A 110 -22.13 29.75 -5.91
CA VAL A 110 -21.33 28.71 -6.60
C VAL A 110 -22.28 27.74 -7.28
N ASN A 111 -22.11 27.55 -8.59
CA ASN A 111 -22.95 26.66 -9.38
C ASN A 111 -22.42 25.23 -9.30
N VAL A 112 -23.25 24.28 -8.87
CA VAL A 112 -22.89 22.85 -8.77
C VAL A 112 -23.83 22.02 -9.65
N GLU A 113 -23.30 21.41 -10.71
CA GLU A 113 -24.07 20.46 -11.54
C GLU A 113 -24.07 19.07 -10.89
N VAL A 114 -25.23 18.54 -10.51
CA VAL A 114 -25.38 17.15 -10.01
C VAL A 114 -26.24 16.33 -10.99
N ARG A 115 -25.74 15.15 -11.37
CA ARG A 115 -26.43 14.22 -12.29
C ARG A 115 -26.98 13.02 -11.52
N ARG A 116 -28.31 12.81 -11.56
CA ARG A 116 -28.95 11.56 -11.10
C ARG A 116 -29.50 10.79 -12.29
N LYS A 117 -29.21 9.48 -12.38
CA LYS A 117 -29.86 8.56 -13.32
C LYS A 117 -31.14 8.00 -12.68
N ARG A 118 -32.21 7.90 -13.47
CA ARG A 118 -33.39 7.08 -13.17
C ARG A 118 -33.85 6.41 -14.47
N THR A 119 -34.06 5.11 -14.43
CA THR A 119 -34.47 4.29 -15.59
C THR A 119 -35.97 4.08 -15.55
N TYR A 120 -36.65 4.34 -16.67
CA TYR A 120 -38.05 4.01 -16.89
C TYR A 120 -38.14 2.95 -17.99
N VAL A 121 -39.03 1.97 -17.85
CA VAL A 121 -39.36 0.99 -18.88
C VAL A 121 -40.81 1.23 -19.30
N ARG A 122 -41.04 1.43 -20.60
CA ARG A 122 -42.39 1.60 -21.17
C ARG A 122 -42.98 0.22 -21.43
N ARG A 123 -44.19 -0.04 -20.93
CA ARG A 123 -45.01 -1.21 -21.27
C ARG A 123 -46.33 -0.69 -21.84
N GLU A 124 -46.63 -1.13 -23.04
CA GLU A 124 -47.91 -1.04 -23.74
C GLU A 124 -48.34 -2.47 -24.07
N GLU A 125 -49.61 -2.82 -24.25
CA GLU A 125 -50.84 -2.31 -23.64
C GLU A 125 -51.88 -3.44 -23.77
N ALA A 126 -52.77 -3.62 -22.79
CA ALA A 126 -53.91 -4.53 -22.92
C ALA A 126 -55.05 -4.11 -21.98
N GLN A 127 -56.25 -3.99 -22.55
CA GLN A 127 -57.53 -3.64 -21.92
C GLN A 127 -58.63 -4.51 -22.56
N PRO A 128 -59.87 -4.57 -22.03
CA PRO A 128 -60.30 -4.52 -20.63
C PRO A 128 -61.39 -5.58 -20.29
N ALA A 129 -61.74 -5.74 -19.00
CA ALA A 129 -63.10 -6.11 -18.55
C ALA A 129 -63.26 -5.79 -17.05
N ALA A 130 -64.46 -5.45 -16.60
CA ALA A 130 -64.73 -4.91 -15.25
C ALA A 130 -65.90 -5.59 -14.53
N ALA A 131 -65.86 -5.60 -13.19
CA ALA A 131 -67.03 -5.61 -12.30
C ALA A 131 -66.61 -5.22 -10.86
N THR A 132 -67.49 -4.54 -10.10
CA THR A 132 -67.20 -3.86 -8.81
C THR A 132 -68.51 -3.66 -8.01
N PRO A 133 -68.49 -3.34 -6.69
CA PRO A 133 -67.84 -3.99 -5.54
C PRO A 133 -68.87 -4.85 -4.76
N PRO A 134 -69.41 -4.60 -3.51
CA PRO A 134 -69.20 -3.57 -2.46
C PRO A 134 -68.53 -4.11 -1.15
N ARG A 135 -68.81 -3.44 -0.02
CA ARG A 135 -68.39 -3.60 1.40
C ARG A 135 -69.61 -3.18 2.28
N PRO A 136 -69.75 -3.49 3.60
CA PRO A 136 -68.99 -2.79 4.67
C PRO A 136 -68.78 -3.52 6.04
N ASP A 137 -68.20 -2.75 6.97
CA ASP A 137 -67.61 -3.03 8.31
C ASP A 137 -68.46 -3.73 9.41
N GLN A 138 -67.77 -4.34 10.41
CA GLN A 138 -67.66 -3.82 11.81
C GLN A 138 -66.75 -4.68 12.74
N ARG A 139 -66.38 -4.15 13.92
CA ARG A 139 -65.52 -4.72 15.00
C ARG A 139 -66.35 -4.95 16.31
N PRO A 140 -65.78 -5.22 17.51
CA PRO A 140 -64.97 -6.36 18.02
C PRO A 140 -65.53 -6.98 19.34
N GLY A 141 -64.96 -8.07 19.90
CA GLY A 141 -65.31 -8.48 21.28
C GLY A 141 -64.63 -9.74 21.89
N GLN A 142 -64.17 -9.60 23.15
CA GLN A 142 -63.40 -10.51 24.03
C GLN A 142 -64.09 -11.83 24.53
N ARG A 143 -63.27 -12.68 25.22
CA ARG A 143 -63.62 -13.73 26.23
C ARG A 143 -64.28 -15.02 25.68
N SER A 144 -64.17 -16.21 26.29
CA SER A 144 -63.38 -16.73 27.43
C SER A 144 -63.41 -18.28 27.47
N ASP A 145 -62.42 -18.88 28.16
CA ASP A 145 -62.48 -20.16 28.90
C ASP A 145 -63.06 -21.48 28.35
N GLN A 146 -62.18 -22.50 28.41
CA GLN A 146 -62.38 -23.84 28.98
C GLN A 146 -63.22 -24.94 28.27
N ARG A 147 -62.54 -26.11 28.16
CA ARG A 147 -62.99 -27.49 28.48
C ARG A 147 -64.30 -28.00 27.87
N THR A 148 -64.25 -29.11 27.13
CA THR A 148 -64.26 -30.48 27.71
C THR A 148 -64.05 -31.57 26.66
N ASP A 149 -63.60 -32.71 27.16
CA ASP A 149 -63.48 -34.03 26.57
C ASP A 149 -64.59 -34.50 25.61
N ALA A 150 -64.22 -35.34 24.63
CA ALA A 150 -64.79 -36.69 24.46
C ALA A 150 -63.97 -37.55 23.49
N ARG A 151 -63.98 -38.88 23.71
CA ARG A 151 -63.20 -39.91 22.98
C ARG A 151 -64.16 -40.79 22.11
N PRO A 152 -63.82 -41.97 21.52
CA PRO A 152 -64.00 -42.19 20.08
C PRO A 152 -64.84 -43.42 19.65
N ALA A 153 -65.18 -43.53 18.35
CA ALA A 153 -65.49 -44.79 17.64
C ALA A 153 -65.49 -44.55 16.09
N GLN A 154 -64.58 -45.13 15.30
CA GLN A 154 -64.60 -46.47 14.67
C GLN A 154 -65.60 -46.71 13.51
N ARG A 155 -65.07 -46.84 12.28
CA ARG A 155 -65.28 -47.93 11.29
C ARG A 155 -64.37 -47.69 10.06
N GLN A 156 -63.32 -48.52 9.89
CA GLN A 156 -63.18 -49.60 8.88
C GLN A 156 -62.73 -49.11 7.47
N GLY A 157 -61.57 -49.62 7.01
CA GLY A 157 -60.99 -49.38 5.66
C GLY A 157 -61.36 -50.48 4.64
N PRO A 158 -60.50 -50.90 3.68
CA PRO A 158 -59.08 -50.52 3.47
C PRO A 158 -58.65 -50.24 1.99
N ALA A 159 -57.57 -49.45 1.80
CA ALA A 159 -56.66 -49.59 0.64
C ALA A 159 -55.33 -48.84 0.90
N ALA A 160 -54.20 -49.55 0.84
CA ALA A 160 -52.84 -48.98 0.74
C ALA A 160 -52.33 -49.22 -0.71
N ARG A 161 -51.26 -48.60 -1.25
CA ARG A 161 -49.98 -48.15 -0.69
C ARG A 161 -49.34 -47.08 -1.60
N SER A 162 -48.70 -46.02 -1.06
CA SER A 162 -47.56 -45.30 -1.71
C SER A 162 -46.86 -44.20 -0.88
N THR A 163 -47.31 -43.87 0.33
CA THR A 163 -46.88 -42.64 1.05
C THR A 163 -45.94 -42.83 2.26
N ARG A 164 -45.19 -43.96 2.35
CA ARG A 164 -44.31 -44.23 3.51
C ARG A 164 -42.92 -43.56 3.53
N PRO A 165 -42.20 -43.30 2.41
CA PRO A 165 -40.84 -42.73 2.50
C PRO A 165 -40.82 -41.29 3.05
N LEU A 166 -41.78 -40.46 2.64
CA LEU A 166 -41.76 -39.01 2.90
C LEU A 166 -42.02 -38.64 4.37
N LEU A 167 -42.81 -39.45 5.09
CA LEU A 167 -43.16 -39.18 6.49
C LEU A 167 -42.02 -39.52 7.47
N ASP A 168 -41.24 -40.58 7.19
CA ASP A 168 -40.05 -40.91 7.99
C ASP A 168 -38.90 -39.93 7.73
N GLU A 169 -38.77 -39.42 6.50
CA GLU A 169 -37.77 -38.40 6.18
C GLU A 169 -38.11 -37.05 6.84
N GLN A 170 -39.39 -36.64 6.84
CA GLN A 170 -39.82 -35.44 7.57
C GLN A 170 -39.62 -35.56 9.09
N ARG A 171 -39.87 -36.75 9.68
CA ARG A 171 -39.60 -36.99 11.11
C ARG A 171 -38.11 -36.90 11.45
N ARG A 172 -37.24 -37.51 10.64
CA ARG A 172 -35.78 -37.40 10.82
C ARG A 172 -35.25 -35.98 10.68
N ARG A 173 -35.83 -35.18 9.77
CA ARG A 173 -35.48 -33.75 9.64
C ARG A 173 -35.92 -32.96 10.88
N ALA A 174 -37.12 -33.19 11.40
CA ALA A 174 -37.59 -32.56 12.63
C ALA A 174 -36.75 -32.94 13.86
N GLU A 175 -36.41 -34.22 14.06
CA GLU A 175 -35.51 -34.67 15.14
C GLU A 175 -34.11 -34.04 15.05
N LEU A 176 -33.58 -33.85 13.83
CA LEU A 176 -32.29 -33.19 13.61
C LEU A 176 -32.37 -31.67 13.84
N GLU A 177 -33.50 -31.03 13.56
CA GLU A 177 -33.73 -29.61 13.84
C GLU A 177 -33.93 -29.35 15.35
N GLU A 178 -34.68 -30.20 16.07
CA GLU A 178 -34.79 -30.12 17.53
C GLU A 178 -33.43 -30.33 18.21
N ARG A 179 -32.65 -31.34 17.80
CA ARG A 179 -31.30 -31.55 18.35
C ARG A 179 -30.34 -30.39 18.09
N ARG A 180 -30.42 -29.75 16.92
CA ARG A 180 -29.62 -28.55 16.62
C ARG A 180 -30.06 -27.37 17.48
N ALA A 181 -31.37 -27.17 17.65
CA ALA A 181 -31.90 -26.12 18.52
C ALA A 181 -31.50 -26.33 20.00
N GLU A 182 -31.47 -27.58 20.49
CA GLU A 182 -30.96 -27.89 21.84
C GLU A 182 -29.44 -27.67 21.97
N GLU A 183 -28.65 -28.06 20.96
CA GLU A 183 -27.19 -27.85 20.95
C GLU A 183 -26.84 -26.35 20.89
N ASP A 184 -27.53 -25.55 20.08
CA ASP A 184 -27.33 -24.10 20.00
C ASP A 184 -27.85 -23.37 21.25
N ALA A 185 -28.96 -23.81 21.85
CA ALA A 185 -29.42 -23.27 23.14
C ALA A 185 -28.43 -23.57 24.28
N ARG A 186 -27.80 -24.74 24.29
CA ARG A 186 -26.71 -25.06 25.25
C ARG A 186 -25.48 -24.19 25.04
N ARG A 187 -25.06 -23.99 23.79
CA ARG A 187 -23.94 -23.08 23.46
C ARG A 187 -24.20 -21.64 23.90
N LEU A 188 -25.41 -21.13 23.70
CA LEU A 188 -25.78 -19.79 24.15
C LEU A 188 -25.74 -19.68 25.68
N ALA A 189 -26.24 -20.70 26.39
CA ALA A 189 -26.20 -20.76 27.86
C ALA A 189 -24.76 -20.85 28.41
N GLU A 190 -23.87 -21.61 27.76
CA GLU A 190 -22.44 -21.66 28.13
C GLU A 190 -21.74 -20.32 27.85
N GLN A 191 -22.06 -19.65 26.75
CA GLN A 191 -21.53 -18.31 26.45
C GLN A 191 -22.00 -17.27 27.49
N GLU A 192 -23.28 -17.25 27.86
CA GLU A 192 -23.78 -16.36 28.93
C GLU A 192 -23.16 -16.68 30.30
N ALA A 193 -22.91 -17.95 30.61
CA ALA A 193 -22.23 -18.35 31.84
C ALA A 193 -20.76 -17.89 31.85
N GLN A 194 -20.04 -18.04 30.73
CA GLN A 194 -18.66 -17.56 30.59
C GLN A 194 -18.56 -16.03 30.62
N GLU A 195 -19.49 -15.30 30.01
CA GLU A 195 -19.54 -13.83 30.15
C GLU A 195 -19.78 -13.41 31.60
N ARG A 196 -20.65 -14.12 32.32
CA ARG A 196 -20.96 -13.80 33.73
C ARG A 196 -19.75 -14.04 34.62
N GLN A 197 -19.05 -15.16 34.46
CA GLN A 197 -17.78 -15.43 35.15
C GLN A 197 -16.71 -14.40 34.81
N ARG A 198 -16.53 -14.02 33.54
CA ARG A 198 -15.57 -12.98 33.14
C ARG A 198 -15.88 -11.62 33.79
N ARG A 199 -17.16 -11.23 33.90
CA ARG A 199 -17.55 -9.98 34.57
C ARG A 199 -17.34 -10.04 36.08
N GLU A 200 -17.55 -11.20 36.71
CA GLU A 200 -17.27 -11.42 38.14
C GLU A 200 -15.77 -11.39 38.44
N ASP A 201 -14.94 -12.06 37.62
CA ASP A 201 -13.47 -12.01 37.72
C ASP A 201 -12.91 -10.60 37.47
N GLU A 202 -13.45 -9.87 36.49
CA GLU A 202 -13.01 -8.50 36.22
C GLU A 202 -13.43 -7.53 37.34
N ALA A 203 -14.64 -7.70 37.90
CA ALA A 203 -15.07 -6.95 39.07
C ALA A 203 -14.20 -7.24 40.30
N ARG A 204 -13.83 -8.52 40.50
CA ARG A 204 -12.95 -8.94 41.59
C ARG A 204 -11.54 -8.37 41.45
N ARG A 205 -10.92 -8.44 40.26
CA ARG A 205 -9.61 -7.85 39.99
C ARG A 205 -9.60 -6.34 40.22
N ARG A 206 -10.64 -5.63 39.76
CA ARG A 206 -10.79 -4.18 40.02
C ARG A 206 -10.92 -3.86 41.52
N ALA A 207 -11.61 -4.69 42.30
CA ALA A 207 -11.70 -4.54 43.74
C ALA A 207 -10.38 -4.84 44.47
N GLU A 208 -9.64 -5.86 44.03
CA GLU A 208 -8.31 -6.20 44.56
C GLU A 208 -7.27 -5.10 44.23
N ASP A 209 -7.29 -4.53 43.01
CA ASP A 209 -6.48 -3.38 42.62
C ASP A 209 -6.81 -2.11 43.42
N GLU A 210 -8.10 -1.84 43.67
CA GLU A 210 -8.50 -0.68 44.47
C GLU A 210 -8.14 -0.86 45.96
N ALA A 211 -8.28 -2.06 46.50
CA ALA A 211 -7.82 -2.39 47.85
C ALA A 211 -6.30 -2.25 47.98
N ARG A 212 -5.54 -2.72 46.98
CA ARG A 212 -4.08 -2.58 46.94
C ARG A 212 -3.65 -1.11 46.88
N ARG A 213 -4.29 -0.29 46.05
CA ARG A 213 -4.00 1.16 45.99
C ARG A 213 -4.29 1.86 47.32
N ARG A 214 -5.40 1.53 47.98
CA ARG A 214 -5.72 2.06 49.32
C ARG A 214 -4.71 1.59 50.38
N ALA A 215 -4.22 0.36 50.30
CA ALA A 215 -3.17 -0.14 51.18
C ALA A 215 -1.82 0.55 50.94
N GLU A 216 -1.43 0.78 49.69
CA GLU A 216 -0.22 1.53 49.32
C GLU A 216 -0.31 3.01 49.74
N GLU A 217 -1.48 3.66 49.61
CA GLU A 217 -1.70 5.02 50.13
C GLU A 217 -1.63 5.08 51.68
N GLN A 218 -2.22 4.10 52.39
CA GLN A 218 -2.12 4.02 53.85
C GLN A 218 -0.71 3.72 54.35
N ALA A 219 0.04 2.85 53.67
CA ALA A 219 1.43 2.57 53.98
C ALA A 219 2.29 3.83 53.78
N ARG A 220 2.06 4.57 52.69
CA ARG A 220 2.77 5.82 52.38
C ARG A 220 2.41 6.95 53.34
N ALA A 221 1.18 7.01 53.84
CA ALA A 221 0.77 7.93 54.89
C ALA A 221 1.47 7.61 56.22
N LYS A 222 1.50 6.35 56.64
CA LYS A 222 2.22 5.91 57.85
C LYS A 222 3.73 6.16 57.77
N GLN A 223 4.35 5.90 56.62
CA GLN A 223 5.77 6.21 56.40
C GLN A 223 6.06 7.73 56.46
N ALA A 224 5.13 8.57 55.99
CA ALA A 224 5.26 10.02 56.12
C ALA A 224 5.10 10.49 57.57
N GLU A 225 4.20 9.86 58.34
CA GLU A 225 3.98 10.14 59.76
C GLU A 225 5.16 9.68 60.64
N GLU A 226 5.70 8.48 60.39
CA GLU A 226 6.94 7.99 61.04
C GLU A 226 8.16 8.83 60.66
N ALA A 227 8.28 9.28 59.41
CA ALA A 227 9.34 10.20 59.00
C ALA A 227 9.22 11.57 59.68
N ALA A 228 8.01 12.10 59.84
CA ALA A 228 7.76 13.34 60.57
C ALA A 228 8.07 13.19 62.08
N ALA A 229 7.70 12.07 62.70
CA ALA A 229 8.02 11.77 64.09
C ALA A 229 9.53 11.61 64.33
N ARG A 230 10.26 10.95 63.43
CA ARG A 230 11.72 10.86 63.49
C ARG A 230 12.41 12.21 63.29
N ALA A 231 11.88 13.06 62.40
CA ALA A 231 12.39 14.42 62.21
C ALA A 231 12.14 15.31 63.46
N ALA A 232 11.00 15.13 64.14
CA ALA A 232 10.71 15.83 65.40
C ALA A 232 11.65 15.38 66.54
N MET A 233 11.85 14.07 66.72
CA MET A 233 12.82 13.56 67.72
C MET A 233 14.26 14.01 67.42
N ALA A 234 14.68 14.05 66.15
CA ALA A 234 16.00 14.55 65.77
C ALA A 234 16.17 16.03 66.16
N ALA A 235 15.15 16.86 65.89
CA ALA A 235 15.16 18.28 66.25
C ALA A 235 15.15 18.53 67.77
N GLU A 236 14.52 17.66 68.57
CA GLU A 236 14.61 17.73 70.04
C GLU A 236 16.02 17.34 70.54
N THR A 237 16.65 16.31 69.95
CA THR A 237 18.03 15.94 70.31
C THR A 237 19.10 16.96 69.91
N GLU A 238 18.86 17.76 68.86
CA GLU A 238 19.76 18.87 68.47
C GLU A 238 19.56 20.12 69.35
N ALA A 239 18.44 20.24 70.06
CA ALA A 239 18.13 21.41 70.91
C ALA A 239 18.77 21.35 72.32
N GLU A 240 19.12 20.17 72.83
CA GLU A 240 19.78 20.02 74.14
C GLU A 240 21.31 20.18 74.11
N ALA A 241 21.94 20.23 72.92
CA ALA A 241 23.39 20.40 72.76
C ALA A 241 23.80 21.89 72.67
N GLY A 242 23.79 22.58 73.80
CA GLY A 242 24.25 23.98 73.92
C GLY A 242 25.78 24.15 73.80
N PRO A 243 26.30 25.31 73.35
CA PRO A 243 27.71 25.46 72.93
C PRO A 243 28.61 26.22 73.92
N GLU A 244 29.89 25.82 74.02
CA GLU A 244 30.97 26.71 74.49
C GLU A 244 32.23 26.64 73.60
N ALA A 245 32.89 27.80 73.53
CA ALA A 245 33.86 28.22 72.52
C ALA A 245 35.27 27.61 72.61
N GLY A 246 36.00 27.68 71.47
CA GLY A 246 37.40 28.16 71.53
C GLY A 246 38.42 27.57 70.55
N ALA A 247 39.08 28.47 69.81
CA ALA A 247 40.41 28.38 69.20
C ALA A 247 40.64 27.56 67.90
N GLU A 248 41.09 28.28 66.87
CA GLU A 248 41.99 27.81 65.79
C GLU A 248 43.42 27.53 66.35
N PRO A 249 44.38 26.88 65.62
CA PRO A 249 44.39 26.60 64.17
C PRO A 249 44.94 25.22 63.71
N ALA A 250 44.84 25.04 62.37
CA ALA A 250 45.76 24.31 61.48
C ALA A 250 45.64 22.78 61.23
N THR A 251 45.62 22.49 59.92
CA THR A 251 46.30 21.41 59.16
C THR A 251 45.69 20.00 58.96
N LEU A 252 45.44 19.72 57.66
CA LEU A 252 45.70 18.49 56.86
C LEU A 252 44.57 17.48 56.55
N VAL A 253 44.12 17.55 55.28
CA VAL A 253 43.85 16.45 54.29
C VAL A 253 42.81 15.36 54.61
N ALA A 254 41.67 15.38 53.88
CA ALA A 254 41.27 14.34 52.89
C ALA A 254 39.79 14.44 52.43
N GLY A 255 39.52 14.19 51.13
CA GLY A 255 38.31 13.48 50.67
C GLY A 255 37.07 14.29 50.25
N GLU A 256 37.08 14.89 49.06
CA GLU A 256 35.85 15.40 48.40
C GLU A 256 35.07 14.28 47.69
N SER A 257 33.80 14.06 48.05
CA SER A 257 32.82 13.31 47.24
C SER A 257 31.37 13.55 47.72
N ALA A 258 30.87 14.78 47.58
CA ALA A 258 29.51 15.13 48.02
C ALA A 258 28.78 16.29 47.26
N GLU A 259 29.26 16.74 46.09
CA GLU A 259 28.68 17.91 45.38
C GLU A 259 28.15 17.64 43.95
N ALA A 260 27.76 16.41 43.64
CA ALA A 260 27.10 16.07 42.36
C ALA A 260 25.58 15.90 42.44
N GLU A 261 25.00 15.59 43.62
CA GLU A 261 23.57 15.21 43.73
C GLU A 261 22.60 16.38 43.97
N GLN A 262 23.08 17.57 44.31
CA GLN A 262 22.20 18.70 44.71
C GLN A 262 21.70 19.60 43.56
N LYS A 263 22.12 19.38 42.30
CA LYS A 263 21.68 20.20 41.15
C LYS A 263 20.53 19.63 40.30
N GLU A 264 20.07 18.41 40.58
CA GLU A 264 19.00 17.77 39.79
C GLU A 264 17.60 17.86 40.44
N GLN A 265 17.51 18.02 41.77
CA GLN A 265 16.21 18.01 42.47
C GLN A 265 15.41 19.32 42.39
N GLU A 266 16.00 20.46 42.02
CA GLU A 266 15.31 21.76 42.07
C GLU A 266 14.48 22.11 40.81
N ARG A 267 14.64 21.35 39.70
CA ARG A 267 13.96 21.66 38.42
C ARG A 267 12.63 20.93 38.17
N GLN A 268 12.24 19.97 39.00
CA GLN A 268 11.00 19.17 38.78
C GLN A 268 9.83 19.47 39.73
N ARG A 269 9.92 20.47 40.62
CA ARG A 269 8.82 20.86 41.52
C ARG A 269 8.18 22.21 41.18
N LYS A 270 7.60 22.36 39.98
CA LYS A 270 6.71 23.51 39.69
C LYS A 270 5.70 23.41 38.53
N HIS A 271 5.08 22.25 38.29
CA HIS A 271 3.74 22.09 37.66
C HIS A 271 3.25 20.65 37.94
N ALA A 272 1.99 20.33 38.28
CA ALA A 272 0.80 21.14 38.49
C ALA A 272 -0.23 20.42 39.39
N LYS A 273 -1.14 21.17 40.04
CA LYS A 273 -2.49 20.83 40.62
C LYS A 273 -2.85 21.95 41.63
N LYS A 274 -4.08 22.50 41.77
CA LYS A 274 -5.46 22.11 41.39
C LYS A 274 -6.35 23.36 41.17
N HIS A 275 -7.57 23.15 40.65
CA HIS A 275 -8.79 24.00 40.73
C HIS A 275 -9.94 23.10 41.28
N PRO A 276 -11.17 23.58 41.67
CA PRO A 276 -11.76 24.94 41.63
C PRO A 276 -12.45 25.35 42.99
N GLU A 277 -13.38 26.31 43.16
CA GLU A 277 -14.06 27.28 42.26
C GLU A 277 -14.29 28.72 42.84
N LYS A 278 -15.35 28.98 43.64
CA LYS A 278 -15.97 30.32 43.91
C LYS A 278 -16.64 30.40 45.32
N PRO A 279 -17.16 31.55 45.84
CA PRO A 279 -17.46 32.85 45.19
C PRO A 279 -17.08 34.17 45.95
N ASP A 280 -17.47 35.28 45.29
CA ASP A 280 -17.92 36.60 45.78
C ASP A 280 -17.00 37.86 45.88
N ARG A 281 -17.39 38.83 45.04
CA ARG A 281 -17.55 40.31 45.16
C ARG A 281 -16.54 41.27 45.84
N ASP A 282 -16.17 42.24 44.99
CA ASP A 282 -16.27 43.72 45.14
C ASP A 282 -15.25 44.57 45.96
N ASP A 283 -14.92 45.70 45.30
CA ASP A 283 -14.62 47.06 45.78
C ASP A 283 -13.21 47.58 46.15
N LEU A 284 -12.69 48.39 45.21
CA LEU A 284 -12.24 49.80 45.32
C LEU A 284 -11.21 50.28 46.37
N GLY A 285 -10.21 51.03 45.85
CA GLY A 285 -9.50 52.13 46.55
C GLY A 285 -7.98 52.10 46.32
N LYS A 286 -7.37 53.00 45.52
CA LYS A 286 -6.93 54.38 45.88
C LYS A 286 -5.89 54.41 47.02
N ASP A 287 -4.79 55.19 46.97
CA ASP A 287 -4.53 56.40 46.18
C ASP A 287 -3.03 56.79 46.19
N LYS A 288 -2.55 57.44 45.10
CA LYS A 288 -1.56 58.56 45.05
C LYS A 288 -0.11 58.43 45.63
N ALA A 289 0.88 59.26 45.25
CA ALA A 289 1.16 60.02 44.01
C ALA A 289 2.53 60.79 44.10
N ALA A 290 3.13 61.05 42.92
CA ALA A 290 4.00 62.22 42.61
C ALA A 290 5.42 62.33 43.26
N LYS A 291 6.42 63.05 42.69
CA LYS A 291 6.43 64.11 41.65
C LYS A 291 7.82 64.32 40.99
N LYS A 292 7.84 64.67 39.68
CA LYS A 292 8.78 65.54 38.86
C LYS A 292 10.29 65.66 39.22
N GLY A 293 11.27 65.77 38.29
CA GLY A 293 11.28 65.73 36.80
C GLY A 293 12.22 66.78 36.14
N GLY A 294 12.74 66.56 34.92
CA GLY A 294 13.34 67.64 34.07
C GLY A 294 14.43 67.30 33.01
N ARG A 295 14.10 67.49 31.71
CA ARG A 295 14.91 67.93 30.51
C ARG A 295 16.37 67.44 30.32
N LYS A 296 16.86 67.02 29.14
CA LYS A 296 16.65 67.45 27.72
C LYS A 296 17.00 66.31 26.72
N GLU A 297 16.43 66.30 25.50
CA GLU A 297 17.17 66.09 24.23
C GLU A 297 16.27 66.28 22.96
N PRO A 298 16.82 66.75 21.81
CA PRO A 298 16.21 66.75 20.46
C PRO A 298 16.97 65.84 19.45
N ALA A 299 16.49 65.45 18.25
CA ALA A 299 15.18 65.51 17.57
C ALA A 299 15.19 64.65 16.27
N ARG A 300 13.99 64.43 15.67
CA ARG A 300 13.69 63.87 14.32
C ARG A 300 14.06 62.38 14.04
N GLY A 301 13.20 61.52 13.49
CA GLY A 301 11.72 61.52 13.39
C GLY A 301 11.11 61.06 12.04
N LYS A 302 10.14 60.11 12.10
CA LYS A 302 9.19 59.67 11.03
C LYS A 302 9.81 58.88 9.85
N ARG A 303 9.11 57.98 9.13
CA ARG A 303 7.80 57.26 9.28
C ARG A 303 7.80 56.04 8.32
N ALA A 304 6.83 55.14 8.48
CA ALA A 304 6.59 53.96 7.64
C ALA A 304 6.14 54.25 6.18
N GLY A 305 6.30 53.26 5.30
CA GLY A 305 5.79 53.19 3.92
C GLY A 305 6.27 51.90 3.22
N ALA A 306 5.50 51.34 2.28
CA ALA A 306 5.71 49.98 1.73
C ALA A 306 5.92 49.94 0.19
N SER A 307 6.09 48.71 -0.33
CA SER A 307 5.96 48.18 -1.71
C SER A 307 7.03 48.46 -2.79
N ASP A 308 7.58 47.35 -3.29
CA ASP A 308 7.93 46.95 -4.67
C ASP A 308 9.01 47.67 -5.52
N TYR A 309 9.97 46.84 -6.01
CA TYR A 309 10.72 46.83 -7.29
C TYR A 309 11.28 48.16 -7.86
N GLU A 310 12.52 48.30 -8.36
CA GLU A 310 13.55 47.35 -8.84
C GLU A 310 14.92 48.09 -8.97
N GLU A 311 16.06 47.38 -9.01
CA GLU A 311 17.45 47.86 -9.35
C GLU A 311 18.07 49.01 -8.48
N GLU A 312 19.40 49.20 -8.35
CA GLU A 312 20.59 48.58 -8.95
C GLU A 312 21.84 48.71 -8.03
N THR A 313 22.87 47.91 -8.31
CA THR A 313 24.33 48.03 -7.97
C THR A 313 24.85 48.76 -6.71
N SER A 314 25.68 48.03 -5.94
CA SER A 314 26.69 48.61 -5.04
C SER A 314 27.91 49.12 -5.83
N GLY A 315 28.21 50.41 -5.75
CA GLY A 315 29.34 51.01 -6.48
C GLY A 315 30.68 50.99 -5.73
N VAL A 316 31.73 51.43 -6.44
CA VAL A 316 32.96 51.99 -5.84
C VAL A 316 33.30 53.30 -6.57
N ASP A 317 33.36 54.37 -5.77
CA ASP A 317 34.04 55.67 -5.90
C ASP A 317 33.86 56.68 -7.06
N VAL A 318 33.31 57.84 -6.66
CA VAL A 318 33.78 59.25 -6.83
C VAL A 318 34.45 59.61 -8.18
N ILE A 319 33.95 60.59 -8.97
CA ILE A 319 34.18 62.04 -8.78
C ILE A 319 33.11 62.92 -9.50
N SER A 320 32.58 63.90 -8.74
CA SER A 320 32.03 65.23 -9.13
C SER A 320 31.04 65.46 -10.31
N ARG A 321 29.77 65.70 -9.94
CA ARG A 321 28.97 66.97 -10.09
C ARG A 321 29.01 67.80 -11.41
N PRO A 322 27.94 68.57 -11.75
CA PRO A 322 26.50 68.43 -11.43
C PRO A 322 25.52 68.89 -12.56
N ALA A 323 24.23 68.98 -12.20
CA ALA A 323 23.22 69.94 -12.72
C ALA A 323 22.29 69.55 -13.89
N ALA A 324 21.13 69.01 -13.48
CA ALA A 324 19.80 69.12 -14.07
C ALA A 324 19.50 70.25 -15.08
N ARG A 325 18.74 69.91 -16.15
CA ARG A 325 17.32 70.34 -16.30
C ARG A 325 16.56 69.75 -17.51
N ARG A 326 15.31 69.33 -17.23
CA ARG A 326 14.07 69.48 -18.03
C ARG A 326 13.92 68.82 -19.42
N ARG A 327 12.83 68.02 -19.54
CA ARG A 327 11.73 68.06 -20.55
C ARG A 327 12.14 68.30 -22.03
N ARG A 328 11.72 67.48 -23.00
CA ARG A 328 10.31 67.15 -23.35
C ARG A 328 10.27 66.19 -24.57
N LYS A 329 9.16 65.42 -24.70
CA LYS A 329 8.50 64.92 -25.95
C LYS A 329 9.27 64.97 -27.29
N ALA A 330 9.37 63.83 -27.99
CA ALA A 330 8.53 63.44 -29.15
C ALA A 330 9.24 62.54 -30.20
N SER A 331 8.41 61.77 -30.94
CA SER A 331 8.62 61.24 -32.30
C SER A 331 9.83 60.34 -32.62
N LYS A 332 9.50 59.14 -33.12
CA LYS A 332 10.40 58.29 -33.92
C LYS A 332 10.97 59.05 -35.13
N PRO A 333 12.18 58.70 -35.56
CA PRO A 333 12.50 58.53 -36.97
C PRO A 333 12.82 57.06 -37.30
N GLN A 334 12.43 56.62 -38.51
CA GLN A 334 12.99 55.42 -39.12
C GLN A 334 14.44 55.71 -39.56
N LEU A 335 15.35 54.77 -39.31
CA LEU A 335 16.63 54.59 -40.01
C LEU A 335 16.76 53.07 -40.18
N GLN A 336 16.37 52.54 -41.34
CA GLN A 336 17.21 52.36 -42.53
C GLN A 336 18.29 51.31 -42.32
N ASP A 337 18.13 50.20 -43.03
CA ASP A 337 19.02 49.05 -43.04
C ASP A 337 20.46 49.42 -43.37
N LYS A 338 21.38 48.92 -42.53
CA LYS A 338 22.75 48.65 -42.96
C LYS A 338 23.10 47.23 -42.55
N HIS A 339 23.18 46.37 -43.57
CA HIS A 339 23.75 45.03 -43.44
C HIS A 339 25.19 45.13 -42.95
N GLY A 340 25.40 44.98 -41.64
CA GLY A 340 26.69 44.63 -41.09
C GLY A 340 26.98 43.18 -41.43
N PHE A 341 27.78 42.95 -42.47
CA PHE A 341 28.30 41.62 -42.80
C PHE A 341 29.23 41.17 -41.66
N GLN A 342 28.66 40.48 -40.67
CA GLN A 342 29.44 39.78 -39.66
C GLN A 342 30.20 38.66 -40.36
N ARG A 343 31.53 38.72 -40.32
CA ARG A 343 32.38 37.58 -40.68
C ARG A 343 31.94 36.38 -39.83
N PRO A 344 31.76 35.18 -40.40
CA PRO A 344 31.51 33.99 -39.59
C PRO A 344 32.72 33.76 -38.69
N THR A 345 32.56 34.04 -37.39
CA THR A 345 33.49 33.59 -36.36
C THR A 345 33.56 32.07 -36.38
N ALA A 346 34.76 31.52 -36.37
CA ALA A 346 34.96 30.08 -36.22
C ALA A 346 34.24 29.60 -34.94
N PRO A 347 33.64 28.39 -34.94
CA PRO A 347 32.96 27.86 -33.77
C PRO A 347 33.92 27.81 -32.59
N LEU A 348 33.51 28.43 -31.48
CA LEU A 348 34.29 28.43 -30.24
C LEU A 348 34.15 27.05 -29.59
N VAL A 349 35.10 26.16 -29.88
CA VAL A 349 35.23 24.87 -29.21
C VAL A 349 35.34 25.12 -27.70
N ARG A 350 34.33 24.66 -26.97
CA ARG A 350 34.33 24.67 -25.50
C ARG A 350 34.61 23.27 -24.98
N GLU A 351 35.32 23.22 -23.86
CA GLU A 351 35.32 22.06 -22.98
C GLU A 351 34.03 22.12 -22.15
N VAL A 352 33.22 21.05 -22.24
CA VAL A 352 31.89 20.95 -21.68
C VAL A 352 31.92 19.84 -20.65
N GLU A 353 31.83 20.22 -19.38
CA GLU A 353 31.68 19.28 -18.27
C GLU A 353 30.32 18.59 -18.35
N VAL A 354 30.29 17.27 -18.47
CA VAL A 354 29.08 16.44 -18.55
C VAL A 354 28.95 15.59 -17.26
N PRO A 355 27.92 15.81 -16.42
CA PRO A 355 27.62 14.97 -15.25
C PRO A 355 26.89 13.67 -15.67
N GLU A 356 26.63 12.77 -14.71
CA GLU A 356 25.99 11.46 -14.99
C GLU A 356 24.63 11.57 -15.70
N SER A 357 23.85 12.61 -15.38
CA SER A 357 22.64 12.97 -16.12
C SER A 357 22.53 14.49 -16.27
N ILE A 358 22.09 14.96 -17.42
CA ILE A 358 21.96 16.40 -17.72
C ILE A 358 20.73 16.67 -18.58
N THR A 359 20.00 17.76 -18.34
CA THR A 359 18.88 18.10 -19.22
C THR A 359 19.36 18.66 -20.57
N VAL A 360 18.59 18.44 -21.64
CA VAL A 360 18.86 19.02 -22.96
C VAL A 360 19.02 20.56 -22.90
N ALA A 361 18.25 21.23 -22.03
CA ALA A 361 18.35 22.66 -21.79
C ALA A 361 19.70 23.08 -21.16
N GLU A 362 20.16 22.35 -20.14
CA GLU A 362 21.43 22.62 -19.46
C GLU A 362 22.64 22.28 -20.34
N LEU A 363 22.59 21.16 -21.07
CA LEU A 363 23.61 20.76 -22.02
C LEU A 363 23.78 21.83 -23.12
N ALA A 364 22.65 22.29 -23.69
CA ALA A 364 22.64 23.39 -24.64
C ALA A 364 23.21 24.69 -24.04
N ALA A 365 22.89 25.01 -22.78
CA ALA A 365 23.44 26.17 -22.09
C ALA A 365 24.95 26.08 -21.86
N ARG A 366 25.47 24.91 -21.43
CA ARG A 366 26.92 24.67 -21.25
C ARG A 366 27.69 24.77 -22.58
N MET A 367 27.11 24.28 -23.67
CA MET A 367 27.66 24.44 -25.04
C MET A 367 27.50 25.88 -25.57
N SER A 368 26.61 26.69 -24.98
CA SER A 368 26.13 27.99 -25.50
C SER A 368 25.43 27.89 -26.86
N VAL A 369 24.74 26.77 -27.09
CA VAL A 369 23.93 26.46 -28.28
C VAL A 369 22.45 26.60 -27.93
N LYS A 370 21.56 26.80 -28.92
CA LYS A 370 20.11 26.81 -28.65
C LYS A 370 19.61 25.39 -28.44
N ALA A 371 18.77 25.16 -27.41
CA ALA A 371 18.19 23.85 -27.13
C ALA A 371 17.46 23.22 -28.35
N ALA A 372 16.86 24.04 -29.23
CA ALA A 372 16.23 23.56 -30.45
C ALA A 372 17.20 22.96 -31.50
N GLU A 373 18.47 23.36 -31.49
CA GLU A 373 19.52 22.80 -32.35
C GLU A 373 20.01 21.47 -31.76
N VAL A 374 20.16 21.39 -30.44
CA VAL A 374 20.52 20.16 -29.69
C VAL A 374 19.45 19.07 -29.84
N VAL A 375 18.15 19.42 -29.68
CA VAL A 375 17.01 18.51 -29.94
C VAL A 375 17.00 18.03 -31.40
N LYS A 376 17.36 18.89 -32.36
CA LYS A 376 17.37 18.55 -33.78
C LYS A 376 18.47 17.55 -34.12
N GLU A 377 19.62 17.60 -33.45
CA GLU A 377 20.71 16.64 -33.68
C GLU A 377 20.41 15.28 -33.07
N LEU A 378 19.90 15.24 -31.83
CA LEU A 378 19.39 14.01 -31.19
C LEU A 378 18.29 13.34 -32.03
N PHE A 379 17.41 14.14 -32.65
CA PHE A 379 16.41 13.62 -33.58
C PHE A 379 17.01 12.93 -34.82
N LYS A 380 18.16 13.41 -35.34
CA LYS A 380 18.86 12.71 -36.45
C LYS A 380 19.50 11.41 -35.99
N GLN A 381 20.02 11.38 -34.75
CA GLN A 381 20.55 10.17 -34.11
C GLN A 381 19.44 9.18 -33.70
N GLY A 382 18.16 9.52 -33.93
CA GLY A 382 17.00 8.68 -33.67
C GLY A 382 16.39 8.83 -32.27
N VAL A 383 16.97 9.67 -31.42
CA VAL A 383 16.50 9.90 -30.04
C VAL A 383 15.54 11.08 -30.01
N MET A 384 14.24 10.79 -29.89
CA MET A 384 13.21 11.83 -29.74
C MET A 384 13.17 12.35 -28.30
N VAL A 385 13.69 13.56 -28.07
CA VAL A 385 13.70 14.20 -26.74
C VAL A 385 13.01 15.56 -26.70
N THR A 386 12.56 15.96 -25.51
CA THR A 386 12.06 17.31 -25.24
C THR A 386 13.12 18.17 -24.53
N ILE A 387 12.96 19.51 -24.56
CA ILE A 387 13.94 20.47 -24.01
C ILE A 387 14.27 20.23 -22.54
N ASN A 388 13.31 19.72 -21.75
CA ASN A 388 13.46 19.49 -20.31
C ASN A 388 13.71 18.00 -19.98
N GLN A 389 14.00 17.18 -20.98
CA GLN A 389 14.32 15.77 -20.79
C GLN A 389 15.78 15.61 -20.37
N THR A 390 16.02 14.72 -19.44
CA THR A 390 17.34 14.25 -19.02
C THR A 390 17.94 13.34 -20.09
N LEU A 391 19.24 13.48 -20.30
CA LEU A 391 20.09 12.60 -21.10
C LEU A 391 21.07 11.90 -20.17
N ASP A 392 21.38 10.65 -20.50
CA ASP A 392 22.52 9.91 -19.99
C ASP A 392 23.85 10.54 -20.43
N ARG A 393 24.88 10.38 -19.60
CA ARG A 393 26.23 10.91 -19.87
C ARG A 393 26.77 10.49 -21.24
N ASP A 394 26.60 9.23 -21.63
CA ASP A 394 27.24 8.68 -22.83
C ASP A 394 26.62 9.29 -24.10
N THR A 395 25.28 9.34 -24.19
CA THR A 395 24.57 10.06 -25.26
C THR A 395 24.88 11.56 -25.25
N ALA A 396 24.99 12.18 -24.07
CA ALA A 396 25.36 13.60 -23.95
C ALA A 396 26.81 13.86 -24.41
N MET A 397 27.77 12.96 -24.15
CA MET A 397 29.15 13.07 -24.62
C MET A 397 29.23 12.96 -26.15
N ILE A 398 28.58 11.96 -26.75
CA ILE A 398 28.51 11.79 -28.22
C ILE A 398 27.94 13.06 -28.88
N LEU A 399 26.87 13.63 -28.30
CA LEU A 399 26.26 14.85 -28.79
C LEU A 399 27.16 16.09 -28.68
N VAL A 400 27.96 16.18 -27.61
CA VAL A 400 28.96 17.25 -27.43
C VAL A 400 30.06 17.15 -28.49
N GLU A 401 30.56 15.95 -28.79
CA GLU A 401 31.56 15.70 -29.82
C GLU A 401 31.04 16.00 -31.24
N GLU A 402 29.85 15.49 -31.58
CA GLU A 402 29.19 15.70 -32.89
C GLU A 402 28.96 17.21 -33.18
N MET A 403 28.67 17.98 -32.13
CA MET A 403 28.49 19.44 -32.21
C MET A 403 29.82 20.22 -32.18
N GLY A 404 30.97 19.55 -32.16
CA GLY A 404 32.30 20.17 -32.23
C GLY A 404 32.83 20.74 -30.91
N HIS A 405 32.30 20.28 -29.79
CA HIS A 405 32.77 20.60 -28.44
C HIS A 405 33.57 19.42 -27.87
N LYS A 406 34.37 19.65 -26.83
CA LYS A 406 35.07 18.57 -26.13
C LYS A 406 34.30 18.17 -24.87
N PRO A 407 33.84 16.92 -24.72
CA PRO A 407 33.32 16.46 -23.44
C PRO A 407 34.46 16.33 -22.43
N VAL A 408 34.19 16.74 -21.19
CA VAL A 408 35.01 16.42 -20.02
C VAL A 408 34.08 15.76 -19.02
N GLU A 409 34.46 14.61 -18.46
CA GLU A 409 33.69 13.98 -17.40
C GLU A 409 33.66 14.89 -16.18
N ALA A 410 32.46 15.36 -15.80
CA ALA A 410 32.29 16.09 -14.57
C ALA A 410 32.37 15.11 -13.41
N LYS A 411 33.56 14.95 -12.82
CA LYS A 411 33.69 14.41 -11.47
C LYS A 411 33.10 15.45 -10.52
N THR A 412 31.80 15.36 -10.30
CA THR A 412 31.15 16.06 -9.20
C THR A 412 31.89 15.69 -7.92
N ARG A 413 32.37 16.69 -7.19
CA ARG A 413 32.77 16.50 -5.79
C ARG A 413 31.50 16.40 -4.96
N ASP A 414 30.75 15.32 -5.16
CA ASP A 414 29.51 15.12 -4.44
C ASP A 414 29.78 15.03 -2.95
N ALA A 415 28.83 15.52 -2.14
CA ALA A 415 28.93 15.42 -0.69
C ALA A 415 29.07 13.96 -0.24
N GLU A 416 28.57 13.01 -1.04
CA GLU A 416 28.70 11.57 -0.87
C GLU A 416 30.14 11.06 -1.05
N ASP A 417 30.80 11.36 -2.17
CA ASP A 417 32.19 10.96 -2.44
C ASP A 417 33.15 11.54 -1.39
N ASN A 418 32.92 12.79 -0.98
CA ASN A 418 33.69 13.41 0.11
C ASN A 418 33.40 12.73 1.47
N LEU A 419 32.18 12.24 1.70
CA LEU A 419 31.84 11.54 2.94
C LEU A 419 32.44 10.12 2.97
N MET A 420 32.33 9.37 1.88
CA MET A 420 32.92 8.03 1.76
C MET A 420 34.44 8.05 1.89
N SER A 421 35.12 8.96 1.18
CA SER A 421 36.58 9.10 1.28
C SER A 421 37.06 9.58 2.66
N LEU A 422 36.24 10.33 3.41
CA LEU A 422 36.53 10.66 4.82
C LEU A 422 36.41 9.43 5.74
N LEU A 423 35.39 8.58 5.53
CA LEU A 423 35.19 7.36 6.31
C LEU A 423 36.30 6.33 6.05
N GLU A 424 36.71 6.15 4.79
CA GLU A 424 37.86 5.32 4.41
C GLU A 424 39.17 5.84 5.06
N ALA A 425 39.36 7.16 5.08
CA ALA A 425 40.53 7.77 5.71
C ALA A 425 40.55 7.65 7.25
N GLU A 426 39.39 7.72 7.91
CA GLU A 426 39.27 7.51 9.37
C GLU A 426 39.41 6.04 9.76
N THR A 427 38.76 5.13 9.04
CA THR A 427 38.85 3.68 9.32
C THR A 427 40.25 3.14 9.12
N GLY A 428 40.97 3.56 8.06
CA GLY A 428 42.36 3.14 7.80
C GLY A 428 43.40 3.63 8.83
N GLN A 429 43.01 4.51 9.77
CA GLN A 429 43.87 5.00 10.86
C GLN A 429 43.54 4.38 12.22
N ALA A 430 42.41 3.68 12.35
CA ALA A 430 41.93 3.13 13.61
C ALA A 430 42.50 1.73 13.88
N GLU A 431 42.71 1.39 15.16
CA GLU A 431 43.18 0.06 15.56
C GLU A 431 42.09 -0.99 15.31
N HIS A 432 42.41 -1.98 14.46
CA HIS A 432 41.59 -3.17 14.26
C HIS A 432 41.67 -4.07 15.49
N ARG A 433 40.51 -4.40 16.07
CA ARG A 433 40.38 -5.37 17.15
C ARG A 433 39.49 -6.54 16.72
N PRO A 434 39.66 -7.74 17.30
CA PRO A 434 38.74 -8.86 17.07
C PRO A 434 37.30 -8.44 17.38
N ARG A 435 36.34 -8.83 16.54
CA ARG A 435 34.91 -8.54 16.74
C ARG A 435 34.08 -9.83 16.82
N PRO A 436 32.92 -9.81 17.52
CA PRO A 436 31.96 -10.91 17.48
C PRO A 436 31.57 -11.28 16.04
N PRO A 437 31.42 -12.57 15.68
CA PRO A 437 30.83 -12.94 14.40
C PRO A 437 29.34 -12.58 14.37
N VAL A 438 28.85 -12.11 13.23
CA VAL A 438 27.42 -11.99 12.94
C VAL A 438 26.99 -13.19 12.10
N VAL A 439 25.92 -13.86 12.51
CA VAL A 439 25.54 -15.19 12.04
C VAL A 439 24.07 -15.23 11.62
N THR A 440 23.78 -15.50 10.35
CA THR A 440 22.39 -15.67 9.89
C THR A 440 21.95 -17.12 10.03
N ILE A 441 20.75 -17.38 10.53
CA ILE A 441 20.14 -18.72 10.48
C ILE A 441 19.20 -18.84 9.28
N MET A 442 19.48 -19.83 8.43
CA MET A 442 18.71 -20.14 7.22
C MET A 442 18.25 -21.60 7.18
N GLY A 443 17.36 -21.92 6.23
CA GLY A 443 16.72 -23.22 6.10
C GLY A 443 15.22 -23.11 5.86
N HIS A 444 14.61 -24.26 5.58
CA HIS A 444 13.18 -24.42 5.28
C HIS A 444 12.27 -24.06 6.47
N VAL A 445 10.97 -23.90 6.18
CA VAL A 445 9.91 -23.89 7.20
C VAL A 445 9.91 -25.22 7.98
N ASP A 446 9.52 -25.20 9.25
CA ASP A 446 9.44 -26.34 10.18
C ASP A 446 10.73 -27.16 10.43
N HIS A 447 11.87 -26.76 9.86
CA HIS A 447 13.19 -27.27 10.23
C HIS A 447 13.66 -26.82 11.63
N GLY A 448 12.86 -26.03 12.36
CA GLY A 448 13.11 -25.68 13.77
C GLY A 448 14.10 -24.55 13.99
N LYS A 449 14.27 -23.63 13.02
CA LYS A 449 15.15 -22.44 13.14
C LYS A 449 14.82 -21.59 14.36
N THR A 450 13.58 -21.12 14.46
CA THR A 450 13.09 -20.32 15.60
C THR A 450 13.21 -21.08 16.91
N SER A 451 12.98 -22.40 16.92
CA SER A 451 13.13 -23.27 18.09
C SER A 451 14.58 -23.35 18.58
N LEU A 452 15.53 -23.47 17.65
CA LEU A 452 16.98 -23.50 17.95
C LEU A 452 17.40 -22.16 18.58
N LEU A 453 16.90 -21.04 18.03
CA LEU A 453 17.17 -19.71 18.56
C LEU A 453 16.46 -19.43 19.89
N ASP A 454 15.25 -19.94 20.09
CA ASP A 454 14.55 -19.88 21.38
C ASP A 454 15.33 -20.63 22.48
N TYR A 455 15.88 -21.80 22.15
CA TYR A 455 16.73 -22.54 23.08
C TYR A 455 18.00 -21.75 23.45
N ILE A 456 18.74 -21.24 22.45
CA ILE A 456 19.95 -20.42 22.66
C ILE A 456 19.63 -19.18 23.51
N ARG A 457 18.55 -18.45 23.19
CA ARG A 457 18.09 -17.27 23.93
C ARG A 457 17.52 -17.57 25.32
N ARG A 458 17.33 -18.85 25.68
CA ARG A 458 16.55 -19.31 26.85
C ARG A 458 15.16 -18.66 26.93
N ALA A 459 14.59 -18.36 25.76
CA ALA A 459 13.32 -17.65 25.56
C ALA A 459 12.31 -18.54 24.81
N LYS A 460 11.06 -18.07 24.69
CA LYS A 460 10.01 -18.77 23.93
C LYS A 460 9.26 -17.78 23.04
N VAL A 461 9.95 -17.26 22.02
CA VAL A 461 9.39 -16.31 21.06
C VAL A 461 8.42 -17.02 20.11
N ALA A 462 8.75 -18.24 19.65
CA ALA A 462 7.91 -19.02 18.73
C ALA A 462 6.51 -19.34 19.28
N ALA A 463 6.35 -19.38 20.60
CA ALA A 463 5.05 -19.59 21.25
C ALA A 463 4.20 -18.30 21.38
N GLY A 464 4.81 -17.12 21.19
CA GLY A 464 4.15 -15.81 21.25
C GLY A 464 3.88 -15.18 19.89
N GLU A 465 4.56 -15.62 18.83
CA GLU A 465 4.36 -15.12 17.47
C GLU A 465 3.04 -15.59 16.84
N ALA A 466 2.41 -14.72 16.07
CA ALA A 466 1.18 -15.04 15.36
C ALA A 466 1.44 -16.11 14.28
N GLY A 467 0.73 -17.24 14.39
CA GLY A 467 0.94 -18.40 13.53
C GLY A 467 2.12 -19.29 13.92
N GLY A 468 2.86 -18.97 14.99
CA GLY A 468 4.01 -19.77 15.45
C GLY A 468 5.22 -19.73 14.53
N ILE A 469 5.36 -18.68 13.71
CA ILE A 469 6.41 -18.52 12.71
C ILE A 469 7.10 -17.16 12.81
N THR A 470 8.43 -17.14 12.69
CA THR A 470 9.20 -15.90 12.46
C THR A 470 8.71 -15.25 11.16
N GLN A 471 8.27 -13.99 11.22
CA GLN A 471 7.82 -13.21 10.04
C GLN A 471 8.62 -11.91 9.82
N HIS A 472 9.50 -11.55 10.76
CA HIS A 472 10.35 -10.35 10.74
C HIS A 472 11.81 -10.74 10.92
N ILE A 473 12.77 -9.92 10.46
CA ILE A 473 14.19 -10.19 10.75
C ILE A 473 14.49 -9.74 12.19
N GLY A 474 14.80 -10.69 13.07
CA GLY A 474 15.24 -10.42 14.43
C GLY A 474 16.76 -10.36 14.53
N ALA A 475 17.30 -9.37 15.23
CA ALA A 475 18.74 -9.27 15.55
C ALA A 475 18.95 -9.23 17.07
N TYR A 476 19.87 -10.03 17.58
CA TYR A 476 20.22 -10.09 19.00
C TYR A 476 21.63 -10.67 19.19
N HIS A 477 22.21 -10.47 20.38
CA HIS A 477 23.50 -11.05 20.75
C HIS A 477 23.36 -12.08 21.87
N VAL A 478 24.32 -13.00 21.96
CA VAL A 478 24.40 -14.06 22.96
C VAL A 478 25.83 -14.14 23.47
N ASP A 479 26.03 -13.98 24.78
CA ASP A 479 27.32 -14.15 25.42
C ASP A 479 27.57 -15.62 25.77
N THR A 480 28.69 -16.17 25.32
CA THR A 480 29.21 -17.49 25.71
C THR A 480 30.53 -17.33 26.47
N ASP A 481 30.96 -18.36 27.18
CA ASP A 481 32.23 -18.33 27.95
C ASP A 481 33.48 -18.08 27.08
N LYS A 482 33.38 -18.31 25.76
CA LYS A 482 34.46 -18.13 24.78
C LYS A 482 34.34 -16.84 23.96
N GLY A 483 33.17 -16.19 23.97
CA GLY A 483 32.93 -14.96 23.20
C GLY A 483 31.45 -14.67 22.97
N THR A 484 31.15 -13.44 22.55
CA THR A 484 29.80 -13.04 22.11
C THR A 484 29.57 -13.46 20.66
N ILE A 485 28.35 -13.88 20.32
CA ILE A 485 27.89 -14.16 18.96
C ILE A 485 26.62 -13.34 18.69
N SER A 486 26.56 -12.68 17.54
CA SER A 486 25.36 -11.95 17.10
C SER A 486 24.58 -12.76 16.08
N PHE A 487 23.28 -12.93 16.29
CA PHE A 487 22.41 -13.73 15.43
C PHE A 487 21.40 -12.87 14.68
N LEU A 488 21.22 -13.16 13.38
CA LEU A 488 20.10 -12.71 12.56
C LEU A 488 19.15 -13.88 12.30
N ASP A 489 17.93 -13.80 12.82
CA ASP A 489 16.84 -14.75 12.53
C ASP A 489 16.16 -14.35 11.22
N THR A 490 16.19 -15.21 10.19
CA THR A 490 15.53 -14.94 8.90
C THR A 490 14.34 -15.87 8.64
N PRO A 491 13.18 -15.32 8.21
CA PRO A 491 11.98 -16.11 7.97
C PRO A 491 12.16 -17.14 6.83
N GLY A 492 11.60 -18.34 7.04
CA GLY A 492 11.76 -19.48 6.11
C GLY A 492 10.91 -19.42 4.85
N HIS A 493 9.76 -18.74 4.86
CA HIS A 493 8.82 -18.80 3.74
C HIS A 493 9.41 -18.18 2.45
N ALA A 494 9.17 -18.84 1.31
CA ALA A 494 9.49 -18.39 -0.04
C ALA A 494 9.23 -16.88 -0.33
N ALA A 495 8.14 -16.30 0.19
CA ALA A 495 7.84 -14.87 0.00
C ALA A 495 8.92 -13.91 0.56
N PHE A 496 9.74 -14.37 1.50
CA PHE A 496 10.80 -13.58 2.13
C PHE A 496 12.19 -13.81 1.52
N SER A 497 12.28 -14.13 0.23
CA SER A 497 13.57 -14.34 -0.47
C SER A 497 14.50 -13.12 -0.35
N ALA A 498 13.96 -11.90 -0.51
CA ALA A 498 14.72 -10.66 -0.34
C ALA A 498 15.29 -10.48 1.08
N MET A 499 14.55 -10.89 2.12
CA MET A 499 15.04 -10.87 3.51
C MET A 499 16.20 -11.85 3.73
N ARG A 500 16.16 -13.05 3.11
CA ARG A 500 17.28 -14.01 3.17
C ARG A 500 18.51 -13.46 2.46
N ALA A 501 18.35 -12.89 1.27
CA ALA A 501 19.45 -12.24 0.54
C ALA A 501 20.09 -11.09 1.35
N ARG A 502 19.27 -10.27 2.02
CA ARG A 502 19.74 -9.23 2.95
C ARG A 502 20.49 -9.81 4.15
N GLY A 503 19.94 -10.85 4.77
CA GLY A 503 20.56 -11.57 5.90
C GLY A 503 21.95 -12.10 5.54
N ALA A 504 22.08 -12.84 4.42
CA ALA A 504 23.36 -13.36 3.97
C ALA A 504 24.43 -12.26 3.81
N LYS A 505 24.10 -11.15 3.13
CA LYS A 505 25.02 -10.03 2.92
C LYS A 505 25.46 -9.31 4.20
N ALA A 506 24.63 -9.35 5.25
CA ALA A 506 24.90 -8.67 6.51
C ALA A 506 25.69 -9.53 7.52
N THR A 507 26.10 -10.76 7.16
CA THR A 507 26.67 -11.73 8.10
C THR A 507 27.95 -12.39 7.63
N ASP A 508 28.79 -12.74 8.60
CA ASP A 508 30.10 -13.34 8.41
C ASP A 508 30.03 -14.87 8.25
N ILE A 509 28.98 -15.50 8.78
CA ILE A 509 28.73 -16.95 8.75
C ILE A 509 27.22 -17.22 8.56
N VAL A 510 26.85 -18.26 7.81
CA VAL A 510 25.46 -18.75 7.72
C VAL A 510 25.33 -20.12 8.39
N ILE A 511 24.40 -20.25 9.35
CA ILE A 511 23.97 -21.56 9.86
C ILE A 511 22.82 -22.07 8.97
N LEU A 512 23.06 -23.18 8.26
CA LEU A 512 22.04 -23.87 7.47
C LEU A 512 21.38 -24.97 8.30
N VAL A 513 20.13 -24.76 8.71
CA VAL A 513 19.36 -25.72 9.50
C VAL A 513 18.61 -26.68 8.58
N VAL A 514 18.98 -27.96 8.64
CA VAL A 514 18.36 -29.04 7.88
C VAL A 514 17.80 -30.07 8.84
N ALA A 515 16.54 -30.46 8.69
CA ALA A 515 15.95 -31.45 9.57
C ALA A 515 16.30 -32.88 9.12
N ALA A 516 16.63 -33.75 10.08
CA ALA A 516 17.10 -35.12 9.84
C ALA A 516 16.02 -36.08 9.34
N ASP A 517 14.74 -35.72 9.47
CA ASP A 517 13.56 -36.44 8.95
C ASP A 517 13.23 -36.01 7.50
N ASP A 518 13.18 -34.69 7.26
CA ASP A 518 12.75 -34.11 5.99
C ASP A 518 13.84 -34.20 4.89
N GLY A 519 15.07 -33.78 5.21
CA GLY A 519 16.17 -33.65 4.26
C GLY A 519 16.28 -32.27 3.59
N VAL A 520 16.93 -32.22 2.43
CA VAL A 520 17.17 -30.98 1.68
C VAL A 520 15.94 -30.59 0.87
N MET A 521 15.22 -29.56 1.34
CA MET A 521 14.03 -29.01 0.70
C MET A 521 14.35 -27.81 -0.22
N PRO A 522 13.47 -27.38 -1.15
CA PRO A 522 13.76 -26.31 -2.11
C PRO A 522 14.19 -24.96 -1.49
N GLN A 523 13.65 -24.59 -0.33
CA GLN A 523 14.08 -23.38 0.40
C GLN A 523 15.47 -23.53 1.04
N THR A 524 15.91 -24.76 1.33
CA THR A 524 17.28 -25.06 1.75
C THR A 524 18.23 -24.82 0.57
N VAL A 525 17.88 -25.28 -0.64
CA VAL A 525 18.65 -25.01 -1.87
C VAL A 525 18.73 -23.51 -2.16
N GLU A 526 17.63 -22.77 -1.99
CA GLU A 526 17.61 -21.31 -2.11
C GLU A 526 18.54 -20.63 -1.09
N ALA A 527 18.55 -21.08 0.16
CA ALA A 527 19.46 -20.57 1.20
C ALA A 527 20.94 -20.82 0.85
N ILE A 528 21.27 -21.99 0.32
CA ILE A 528 22.63 -22.31 -0.17
C ILE A 528 23.04 -21.35 -1.29
N GLN A 529 22.14 -21.04 -2.21
CA GLN A 529 22.39 -20.08 -3.30
C GLN A 529 22.64 -18.66 -2.77
N HIS A 530 21.86 -18.17 -1.80
CA HIS A 530 22.07 -16.84 -1.20
C HIS A 530 23.40 -16.73 -0.44
N ALA A 531 23.77 -17.77 0.33
CA ALA A 531 25.05 -17.81 1.03
C ALA A 531 26.23 -17.79 0.06
N ARG A 532 26.20 -18.62 -0.99
CA ARG A 532 27.22 -18.65 -2.05
C ARG A 532 27.32 -17.35 -2.84
N ALA A 533 26.18 -16.77 -3.23
CA ALA A 533 26.14 -15.50 -3.94
C ALA A 533 26.70 -14.33 -3.10
N SER A 534 26.71 -14.47 -1.77
CA SER A 534 27.29 -13.51 -0.84
C SER A 534 28.73 -13.84 -0.44
N GLY A 535 29.27 -14.99 -0.86
CA GLY A 535 30.62 -15.46 -0.50
C GLY A 535 30.78 -15.89 0.97
N VAL A 536 29.69 -16.18 1.67
CA VAL A 536 29.68 -16.41 3.13
C VAL A 536 29.80 -17.91 3.43
N PRO A 537 30.72 -18.33 4.33
CA PRO A 537 30.88 -19.73 4.72
C PRO A 537 29.64 -20.27 5.44
N ILE A 538 29.37 -21.56 5.22
CA ILE A 538 28.19 -22.26 5.74
C ILE A 538 28.61 -23.24 6.83
N VAL A 539 27.92 -23.21 7.97
CA VAL A 539 27.95 -24.26 9.00
C VAL A 539 26.61 -24.97 8.98
N VAL A 540 26.59 -26.30 8.93
CA VAL A 540 25.35 -27.09 8.80
C VAL A 540 24.91 -27.60 10.18
N ALA A 541 23.68 -27.27 10.57
CA ALA A 541 23.03 -27.80 11.77
C ALA A 541 21.97 -28.83 11.38
N VAL A 542 22.25 -30.11 11.59
CA VAL A 542 21.32 -31.22 11.33
C VAL A 542 20.41 -31.38 12.55
N ASN A 543 19.18 -30.86 12.45
CA ASN A 543 18.24 -30.71 13.56
C ASN A 543 17.23 -31.88 13.66
N LYS A 544 16.47 -31.91 14.76
CA LYS A 544 15.48 -32.94 15.14
C LYS A 544 16.10 -34.32 15.42
N MET A 545 17.33 -34.38 15.91
CA MET A 545 18.00 -35.64 16.30
C MET A 545 17.31 -36.38 17.48
N ASP A 546 16.30 -35.78 18.14
CA ASP A 546 15.45 -36.44 19.14
C ASP A 546 14.40 -37.39 18.53
N LYS A 547 14.23 -37.37 17.20
CA LYS A 547 13.28 -38.23 16.49
C LYS A 547 13.85 -39.63 16.19
N PRO A 548 13.05 -40.70 16.30
CA PRO A 548 13.49 -42.06 15.97
C PRO A 548 13.69 -42.29 14.45
N ASP A 549 13.09 -41.44 13.62
CA ASP A 549 13.21 -41.41 12.15
C ASP A 549 14.32 -40.47 11.63
N ALA A 550 15.10 -39.86 12.52
CA ALA A 550 16.22 -38.98 12.15
C ALA A 550 17.34 -39.75 11.42
N ASN A 551 17.71 -39.31 10.22
CA ASN A 551 18.77 -39.91 9.41
C ASN A 551 19.78 -38.85 8.92
N PRO A 552 20.88 -38.61 9.66
CA PRO A 552 21.89 -37.62 9.29
C PRO A 552 22.66 -38.02 8.02
N ASP A 553 22.88 -39.31 7.78
CA ASP A 553 23.65 -39.81 6.62
C ASP A 553 22.94 -39.48 5.30
N ARG A 554 21.60 -39.54 5.29
CA ARG A 554 20.77 -39.09 4.16
C ARG A 554 20.96 -37.59 3.90
N VAL A 555 20.96 -36.76 4.95
CA VAL A 555 21.17 -35.32 4.83
C VAL A 555 22.56 -35.01 4.25
N MET A 556 23.61 -35.72 4.68
CA MET A 556 24.96 -35.58 4.13
C MET A 556 25.02 -35.92 2.63
N GLN A 557 24.36 -37.00 2.20
CA GLN A 557 24.28 -37.39 0.79
C GLN A 557 23.52 -36.36 -0.08
N GLU A 558 22.43 -35.80 0.43
CA GLU A 558 21.65 -34.77 -0.26
C GLU A 558 22.41 -33.44 -0.33
N LEU A 559 23.09 -33.01 0.74
CA LEU A 559 23.93 -31.80 0.74
C LEU A 559 25.13 -31.92 -0.21
N THR A 560 25.73 -33.10 -0.32
CA THR A 560 26.86 -33.35 -1.24
C THR A 560 26.45 -33.16 -2.70
N GLN A 561 25.20 -33.48 -3.08
CA GLN A 561 24.66 -33.23 -4.43
C GLN A 561 24.52 -31.73 -4.74
N HIS A 562 24.41 -30.90 -3.71
CA HIS A 562 24.46 -29.44 -3.81
C HIS A 562 25.87 -28.87 -3.53
N GLU A 563 26.92 -29.69 -3.67
CA GLU A 563 28.33 -29.31 -3.50
C GLU A 563 28.66 -28.80 -2.08
N ILE A 564 27.87 -29.17 -1.07
CA ILE A 564 28.19 -28.96 0.35
C ILE A 564 28.74 -30.29 0.88
N VAL A 565 30.07 -30.38 0.95
CA VAL A 565 30.78 -31.59 1.37
C VAL A 565 31.14 -31.49 2.86
N PRO A 566 30.68 -32.42 3.72
CA PRO A 566 31.03 -32.43 5.13
C PRO A 566 32.53 -32.67 5.38
N GLU A 567 33.06 -32.10 6.46
CA GLU A 567 34.43 -32.32 6.93
C GLU A 567 34.74 -33.81 7.17
N GLU A 568 33.78 -34.59 7.70
CA GLU A 568 33.89 -36.05 7.87
C GLU A 568 34.27 -36.78 6.56
N TRP A 569 33.96 -36.20 5.39
CA TRP A 569 34.23 -36.75 4.05
C TRP A 569 35.39 -36.02 3.32
N GLY A 570 36.13 -35.16 4.04
CA GLY A 570 37.24 -34.38 3.50
C GLY A 570 36.83 -33.08 2.79
N GLY A 571 35.63 -32.56 3.08
CA GLY A 571 35.18 -31.25 2.64
C GLY A 571 35.51 -30.12 3.63
N GLU A 572 35.06 -28.91 3.32
CA GLU A 572 35.30 -27.69 4.12
C GLU A 572 34.11 -27.34 5.05
N THR A 573 32.97 -28.02 4.92
CA THR A 573 31.76 -27.67 5.70
C THR A 573 31.71 -28.41 7.03
N MET A 574 31.78 -27.67 8.13
CA MET A 574 31.46 -28.20 9.47
C MET A 574 29.98 -28.57 9.56
N LEU A 575 29.71 -29.78 10.03
CA LEU A 575 28.35 -30.32 10.21
C LEU A 575 28.17 -30.79 11.65
N VAL A 576 27.22 -30.18 12.35
CA VAL A 576 26.89 -30.47 13.76
C VAL A 576 25.50 -31.08 13.85
N LYS A 577 25.37 -32.16 14.63
CA LYS A 577 24.12 -32.92 14.85
C LYS A 577 23.45 -32.37 16.11
N VAL A 578 22.25 -31.82 16.00
CA VAL A 578 21.59 -31.06 17.09
C VAL A 578 20.13 -31.47 17.32
N SER A 579 19.61 -31.21 18.52
CA SER A 579 18.17 -31.11 18.74
C SER A 579 17.82 -29.81 19.46
N ALA A 580 17.13 -28.93 18.72
CA ALA A 580 16.54 -27.69 19.23
C ALA A 580 15.51 -27.88 20.38
N LYS A 581 15.14 -29.12 20.71
CA LYS A 581 14.11 -29.45 21.71
C LYS A 581 14.68 -30.03 22.99
N THR A 582 15.69 -30.90 22.92
CA THR A 582 16.39 -31.41 24.12
C THR A 582 17.54 -30.49 24.54
N GLY A 583 18.16 -29.79 23.57
CA GLY A 583 19.37 -29.00 23.77
C GLY A 583 20.65 -29.66 23.28
N ASP A 584 20.59 -30.94 22.89
CA ASP A 584 21.77 -31.72 22.52
C ASP A 584 22.48 -31.11 21.30
N GLY A 585 23.81 -31.02 21.37
CA GLY A 585 24.68 -30.51 20.29
C GLY A 585 24.66 -29.00 20.06
N ILE A 586 23.89 -28.21 20.83
CA ILE A 586 23.82 -26.76 20.63
C ILE A 586 25.11 -26.06 21.08
N ASP A 587 25.71 -26.48 22.20
CA ASP A 587 26.99 -25.93 22.65
C ASP A 587 28.11 -26.24 21.63
N ASP A 588 28.11 -27.46 21.06
CA ASP A 588 29.03 -27.86 19.98
C ASP A 588 28.84 -27.01 18.71
N LEU A 589 27.61 -26.59 18.40
CA LEU A 589 27.30 -25.71 17.27
C LEU A 589 27.81 -24.28 17.51
N LEU A 590 27.69 -23.75 18.73
CA LEU A 590 28.24 -22.44 19.10
C LEU A 590 29.77 -22.46 19.04
N ASP A 591 30.39 -23.54 19.51
CA ASP A 591 31.83 -23.76 19.42
C ASP A 591 32.34 -23.83 17.98
N ALA A 592 31.65 -24.57 17.09
CA ALA A 592 32.00 -24.64 15.67
C ALA A 592 31.91 -23.28 14.97
N VAL A 593 30.90 -22.47 15.32
CA VAL A 593 30.72 -21.10 14.79
C VAL A 593 31.83 -20.15 15.27
N LEU A 594 32.24 -20.24 16.54
CA LEU A 594 33.37 -19.46 17.06
C LEU A 594 34.70 -19.88 16.42
N LEU A 595 34.93 -21.18 16.24
CA LEU A 595 36.11 -21.71 15.55
C LEU A 595 36.16 -21.22 14.10
N GLN A 596 35.04 -21.25 13.38
CA GLN A 596 34.93 -20.66 12.03
C GLN A 596 35.24 -19.16 12.01
N ALA A 597 34.84 -18.42 13.05
CA ALA A 597 35.11 -16.98 13.17
C ALA A 597 36.60 -16.68 13.46
N GLU A 598 37.28 -17.53 14.25
CA GLU A 598 38.72 -17.45 14.46
C GLU A 598 39.50 -17.71 13.16
N VAL A 599 39.10 -18.72 12.37
CA VAL A 599 39.70 -19.02 11.05
C VAL A 599 39.53 -17.88 10.04
N LEU A 600 38.47 -17.07 10.17
CA LEU A 600 38.22 -15.89 9.35
C LEU A 600 38.95 -14.62 9.81
N GLU A 601 39.64 -14.65 10.96
CA GLU A 601 40.36 -13.53 11.57
C GLU A 601 39.51 -12.23 11.67
N LEU A 602 38.22 -12.36 12.03
CA LEU A 602 37.26 -11.25 12.00
C LEU A 602 37.68 -10.07 12.90
N SER A 603 37.95 -8.92 12.27
CA SER A 603 38.31 -7.68 12.95
C SER A 603 37.48 -6.49 12.48
N ALA A 604 37.43 -5.44 13.31
CA ALA A 604 36.94 -4.12 12.91
C ALA A 604 37.64 -2.99 13.70
N PRO A 605 37.71 -1.78 13.13
CA PRO A 605 38.07 -0.60 13.90
C PRO A 605 36.96 -0.28 14.91
N VAL A 606 37.34 -0.03 16.17
CA VAL A 606 36.40 0.31 17.26
C VAL A 606 36.28 1.84 17.43
N ASP A 607 37.40 2.54 17.30
CA ASP A 607 37.55 3.97 17.56
C ASP A 607 37.40 4.84 16.28
N SER A 608 36.51 4.44 15.36
CA SER A 608 36.12 5.19 14.15
C SER A 608 34.67 5.66 14.20
N ALA A 609 34.27 6.50 13.24
CA ALA A 609 32.86 6.76 12.97
C ALA A 609 32.08 5.45 12.77
N ALA A 610 30.87 5.38 13.31
CA ALA A 610 30.06 4.17 13.23
C ALA A 610 29.51 3.96 11.81
N HIS A 611 29.73 2.77 11.28
CA HIS A 611 29.12 2.30 10.04
C HIS A 611 28.43 0.95 10.29
N GLY A 612 27.34 0.70 9.57
CA GLY A 612 26.54 -0.50 9.73
C GLY A 612 25.38 -0.53 8.74
N THR A 613 24.44 -1.46 8.94
CA THR A 613 23.32 -1.67 8.01
C THR A 613 21.99 -1.72 8.78
N ILE A 614 20.92 -1.20 8.19
CA ILE A 614 19.56 -1.35 8.70
C ILE A 614 19.11 -2.81 8.53
N VAL A 615 18.87 -3.51 9.63
CA VAL A 615 18.26 -4.86 9.61
C VAL A 615 16.77 -4.76 9.33
N GLU A 616 16.09 -3.89 10.08
CA GLU A 616 14.64 -3.70 10.06
C GLU A 616 14.27 -2.26 10.48
N SER A 617 13.11 -1.77 10.06
CA SER A 617 12.60 -0.44 10.40
C SER A 617 11.07 -0.42 10.54
N SER A 618 10.58 0.33 11.54
CA SER A 618 9.14 0.45 11.81
C SER A 618 8.76 1.83 12.36
N VAL A 619 7.45 2.09 12.44
CA VAL A 619 6.90 3.38 12.92
C VAL A 619 5.99 3.14 14.12
N GLU A 620 6.51 3.41 15.31
CA GLU A 620 5.82 3.18 16.57
C GLU A 620 5.06 4.42 17.07
N LYS A 621 3.84 4.23 17.59
CA LYS A 621 3.01 5.32 18.11
C LYS A 621 3.60 5.90 19.39
N GLY A 622 4.05 7.15 19.31
CA GLY A 622 4.63 7.90 20.44
C GLY A 622 6.15 7.81 20.54
N ARG A 623 6.77 6.75 19.99
CA ARG A 623 8.24 6.64 19.86
C ARG A 623 8.75 7.22 18.53
N GLY A 624 7.94 7.20 17.47
CA GLY A 624 8.30 7.70 16.14
C GLY A 624 8.89 6.60 15.26
N PRO A 625 9.67 6.94 14.21
CA PRO A 625 10.41 5.94 13.47
C PRO A 625 11.50 5.31 14.36
N VAL A 626 11.54 3.99 14.33
CA VAL A 626 12.57 3.14 14.93
C VAL A 626 13.27 2.37 13.81
N ALA A 627 14.58 2.15 13.96
CA ALA A 627 15.31 1.26 13.09
C ALA A 627 16.28 0.39 13.89
N THR A 628 16.35 -0.88 13.57
CA THR A 628 17.33 -1.83 14.13
C THR A 628 18.57 -1.76 13.27
N VAL A 629 19.64 -1.20 13.82
CA VAL A 629 20.94 -1.05 13.17
C VAL A 629 21.86 -2.18 13.62
N LEU A 630 22.46 -2.90 12.68
CA LEU A 630 23.61 -3.76 12.96
C LEU A 630 24.87 -2.92 12.72
N VAL A 631 25.60 -2.58 13.79
CA VAL A 631 26.88 -1.86 13.67
C VAL A 631 27.92 -2.83 13.12
N GLN A 632 28.59 -2.50 12.02
CA GLN A 632 29.64 -3.32 11.42
C GLN A 632 31.04 -2.84 11.81
N SER A 633 31.24 -1.52 11.90
CA SER A 633 32.51 -0.91 12.30
C SER A 633 32.29 0.41 13.05
N GLY A 634 33.32 0.85 13.77
CA GLY A 634 33.24 1.99 14.67
C GLY A 634 32.33 1.74 15.88
N THR A 635 31.97 2.83 16.55
CA THR A 635 31.14 2.78 17.76
C THR A 635 30.02 3.80 17.68
N LEU A 636 28.76 3.35 17.69
CA LEU A 636 27.60 4.25 17.71
C LEU A 636 27.30 4.72 19.15
N ARG A 637 27.11 6.02 19.34
CA ARG A 637 26.87 6.65 20.66
C ARG A 637 25.58 7.46 20.67
N LEU A 638 24.99 7.59 21.86
CA LEU A 638 23.77 8.38 22.04
C LEU A 638 24.07 9.88 21.81
N GLY A 639 23.36 10.50 20.88
CA GLY A 639 23.54 11.90 20.48
C GLY A 639 24.27 12.10 19.16
N ASP A 640 24.84 11.04 18.58
CA ASP A 640 25.44 11.04 17.24
C ASP A 640 24.39 11.37 16.18
N THR A 641 24.83 11.90 15.05
CA THR A 641 23.95 12.09 13.89
C THR A 641 24.22 10.99 12.89
N ILE A 642 23.16 10.35 12.39
CA ILE A 642 23.23 9.28 11.40
C ILE A 642 22.49 9.68 10.13
N VAL A 643 22.99 9.20 8.99
CA VAL A 643 22.31 9.20 7.70
C VAL A 643 22.15 7.75 7.24
N SER A 644 20.99 7.41 6.69
CA SER A 644 20.69 6.08 6.15
C SER A 644 19.67 6.17 5.02
N GLY A 645 20.06 5.70 3.84
CA GLY A 645 19.28 5.93 2.62
C GLY A 645 19.00 7.43 2.42
N CYS A 646 17.72 7.76 2.20
CA CYS A 646 17.19 9.13 2.08
C CYS A 646 16.79 9.77 3.43
N GLU A 647 16.99 9.08 4.56
CA GLU A 647 16.59 9.52 5.90
C GLU A 647 17.80 9.94 6.74
N TYR A 648 17.62 10.90 7.64
CA TYR A 648 18.68 11.36 8.53
C TYR A 648 18.12 11.71 9.91
N GLY A 649 18.98 11.73 10.93
CA GLY A 649 18.54 12.19 12.25
C GLY A 649 19.57 12.00 13.34
N ARG A 650 19.27 12.56 14.49
CA ARG A 650 20.11 12.44 15.68
C ARG A 650 19.62 11.30 16.56
N VAL A 651 20.53 10.43 16.99
CA VAL A 651 20.25 9.33 17.92
C VAL A 651 19.75 9.90 19.25
N ARG A 652 18.43 9.84 19.49
CA ARG A 652 17.77 10.34 20.70
C ARG A 652 17.82 9.34 21.85
N ALA A 653 17.73 8.07 21.51
CA ALA A 653 17.81 6.94 22.42
C ALA A 653 18.22 5.70 21.64
N MET A 654 18.86 4.76 22.34
CA MET A 654 19.23 3.44 21.82
C MET A 654 18.77 2.37 22.80
N PHE A 655 18.31 1.24 22.29
CA PHE A 655 17.84 0.10 23.07
C PHE A 655 18.46 -1.19 22.55
N ASP A 656 18.79 -2.11 23.45
CA ASP A 656 19.18 -3.47 23.09
C ASP A 656 17.96 -4.35 22.74
N GLU A 657 18.20 -5.59 22.31
CA GLU A 657 17.14 -6.58 22.04
C GLU A 657 16.23 -6.87 23.24
N ALA A 658 16.72 -6.69 24.47
CA ALA A 658 15.97 -6.87 25.70
C ALA A 658 15.14 -5.62 26.10
N GLY A 659 15.19 -4.55 25.31
CA GLY A 659 14.49 -3.29 25.57
C GLY A 659 15.12 -2.43 26.67
N ARG A 660 16.36 -2.73 27.09
CA ARG A 660 17.13 -1.92 28.03
C ARG A 660 17.81 -0.77 27.27
N ALA A 661 17.86 0.42 27.88
CA ALA A 661 18.48 1.57 27.24
C ALA A 661 20.02 1.48 27.28
N VAL A 662 20.66 1.58 26.12
CA VAL A 662 22.13 1.55 25.97
C VAL A 662 22.67 2.92 25.57
N LYS A 663 23.90 3.24 25.99
CA LYS A 663 24.56 4.53 25.69
C LYS A 663 25.51 4.46 24.50
N GLN A 664 26.00 3.26 24.21
CA GLN A 664 27.06 2.96 23.25
C GLN A 664 26.82 1.56 22.70
N ALA A 665 27.00 1.36 21.40
CA ALA A 665 27.02 0.07 20.72
C ALA A 665 28.32 -0.05 19.91
N GLY A 666 29.05 -1.14 20.10
CA GLY A 666 30.28 -1.44 19.35
C GLY A 666 30.04 -2.30 18.11
N PRO A 667 31.10 -2.68 17.38
CA PRO A 667 31.01 -3.54 16.20
C PRO A 667 30.30 -4.88 16.49
N SER A 668 29.58 -5.38 15.49
CA SER A 668 28.70 -6.56 15.50
C SER A 668 27.51 -6.52 16.47
N ILE A 669 27.31 -5.48 17.28
CA ILE A 669 26.19 -5.42 18.23
C ILE A 669 24.94 -4.79 17.55
N PRO A 670 23.78 -5.48 17.54
CA PRO A 670 22.55 -4.91 17.04
C PRO A 670 21.93 -3.94 18.06
N VAL A 671 21.39 -2.82 17.57
CA VAL A 671 20.82 -1.77 18.44
C VAL A 671 19.60 -1.10 17.79
N GLN A 672 18.51 -0.95 18.55
CA GLN A 672 17.33 -0.21 18.10
C GLN A 672 17.53 1.29 18.33
N VAL A 673 17.60 2.05 17.24
CA VAL A 673 17.85 3.50 17.20
C VAL A 673 16.55 4.28 17.02
N LEU A 674 16.45 5.42 17.72
CA LEU A 674 15.36 6.38 17.63
C LEU A 674 15.86 7.77 17.23
N GLY A 675 15.09 8.49 16.42
CA GLY A 675 15.32 9.92 16.13
C GLY A 675 15.64 10.26 14.67
N LEU A 676 15.48 9.30 13.76
CA LEU A 676 15.44 9.54 12.31
C LEU A 676 14.23 10.38 11.91
N SER A 677 14.29 11.01 10.73
CA SER A 677 13.19 11.76 10.11
C SER A 677 12.01 10.86 9.70
N GLY A 678 12.31 9.67 9.18
CA GLY A 678 11.37 8.64 8.73
C GLY A 678 11.91 7.24 8.99
N ALA A 679 11.21 6.22 8.49
CA ALA A 679 11.70 4.84 8.53
C ALA A 679 12.57 4.60 7.27
N PRO A 680 13.89 4.33 7.42
CA PRO A 680 14.77 4.05 6.29
C PRO A 680 14.42 2.71 5.65
N ASN A 681 14.92 2.42 4.45
CA ASN A 681 14.68 1.09 3.86
C ASN A 681 15.51 0.03 4.61
N ALA A 682 14.96 -1.17 4.72
CA ALA A 682 15.70 -2.28 5.28
C ALA A 682 16.82 -2.68 4.31
N GLY A 683 18.03 -2.85 4.82
CA GLY A 683 19.25 -3.05 4.03
C GLY A 683 19.97 -1.78 3.59
N ASP A 684 19.45 -0.59 3.89
CA ASP A 684 20.20 0.67 3.68
C ASP A 684 21.41 0.71 4.62
N ASP A 685 22.53 1.25 4.14
CA ASP A 685 23.69 1.53 4.98
C ASP A 685 23.40 2.67 5.95
N VAL A 686 24.07 2.63 7.10
CA VAL A 686 24.04 3.64 8.16
C VAL A 686 25.44 4.20 8.31
N ILE A 687 25.54 5.53 8.31
CA ILE A 687 26.80 6.25 8.49
C ILE A 687 26.58 7.28 9.60
N ALA A 688 27.38 7.21 10.66
CA ALA A 688 27.49 8.29 11.64
C ALA A 688 28.33 9.44 11.09
N VAL A 689 27.83 10.66 11.24
CA VAL A 689 28.46 11.89 10.77
C VAL A 689 28.51 12.94 11.87
N ALA A 690 29.61 13.70 11.93
CA ALA A 690 29.79 14.74 12.94
C ALA A 690 28.82 15.93 12.77
N ASP A 691 28.48 16.29 11.52
CA ASP A 691 27.66 17.46 11.18
C ASP A 691 26.27 17.08 10.68
N GLU A 692 25.23 17.46 11.43
CA GLU A 692 23.82 17.29 11.04
C GLU A 692 23.45 18.01 9.72
N ARG A 693 24.20 19.06 9.35
CA ARG A 693 24.02 19.75 8.07
C ARG A 693 24.45 18.89 6.88
N LYS A 694 25.58 18.18 6.98
CA LYS A 694 26.07 17.27 5.94
C LYS A 694 25.14 16.06 5.81
N ALA A 695 24.64 15.53 6.93
CA ALA A 695 23.64 14.47 6.96
C ALA A 695 22.40 14.84 6.12
N ARG A 696 21.88 16.05 6.32
CA ARG A 696 20.72 16.58 5.59
C ARG A 696 21.02 16.79 4.11
N GLU A 697 22.15 17.39 3.77
CA GLU A 697 22.55 17.66 2.38
C GLU A 697 22.67 16.37 1.56
N VAL A 698 23.30 15.32 2.11
CA VAL A 698 23.37 13.98 1.49
C VAL A 698 21.98 13.35 1.35
N ALA A 699 21.14 13.40 2.39
CA ALA A 699 19.81 12.82 2.35
C ALA A 699 18.86 13.53 1.35
N GLU A 700 18.91 14.86 1.28
CA GLU A 700 18.13 15.67 0.32
C GLU A 700 18.57 15.36 -1.12
N LEU A 701 19.87 15.26 -1.39
CA LEU A 701 20.41 14.89 -2.71
C LEU A 701 19.96 13.48 -3.15
N ARG A 702 20.01 12.50 -2.24
CA ARG A 702 19.49 11.14 -2.49
C ARG A 702 17.99 11.14 -2.77
N GLN A 703 17.21 11.89 -1.99
CA GLN A 703 15.76 12.00 -2.18
C GLN A 703 15.42 12.65 -3.54
N GLU A 704 16.18 13.65 -3.98
CA GLU A 704 16.02 14.22 -5.31
C GLU A 704 16.36 13.23 -6.43
N ARG A 705 17.46 12.47 -6.30
CA ARG A 705 17.87 11.42 -7.25
C ARG A 705 16.79 10.33 -7.36
N GLU A 706 16.34 9.77 -6.23
CA GLU A 706 15.31 8.73 -6.21
C GLU A 706 13.97 9.24 -6.80
N ARG A 707 13.59 10.48 -6.50
CA ARG A 707 12.39 11.11 -7.06
C ARG A 707 12.48 11.28 -8.57
N GLN A 708 13.66 11.61 -9.12
CA GLN A 708 13.88 11.69 -10.56
C GLN A 708 13.76 10.31 -11.22
N THR A 709 14.49 9.31 -10.73
CA THR A 709 14.40 7.92 -11.22
C THR A 709 12.97 7.41 -11.23
N ARG A 710 12.22 7.60 -10.13
CA ARG A 710 10.80 7.19 -10.03
C ARG A 710 9.90 7.92 -11.03
N MET A 711 10.15 9.20 -11.33
CA MET A 711 9.38 9.94 -12.34
C MET A 711 9.67 9.41 -13.76
N ASP A 712 10.91 9.02 -14.05
CA ASP A 712 11.31 8.51 -15.37
C ASP A 712 10.84 7.06 -15.59
N GLU A 713 10.90 6.20 -14.57
CA GLU A 713 10.22 4.89 -14.56
C GLU A 713 8.72 5.02 -14.82
N GLN A 714 8.04 5.96 -14.14
CA GLN A 714 6.61 6.22 -14.35
C GLN A 714 6.33 6.72 -15.78
N ARG A 715 7.21 7.53 -16.37
CA ARG A 715 7.08 7.97 -17.78
C ARG A 715 7.22 6.80 -18.75
N ALA A 716 8.21 5.94 -18.56
CA ALA A 716 8.39 4.73 -19.36
C ALA A 716 7.16 3.81 -19.27
N ALA A 717 6.75 3.46 -18.03
CA ALA A 717 5.59 2.61 -17.79
C ALA A 717 4.27 3.20 -18.35
N ASN A 718 4.10 4.52 -18.34
CA ASN A 718 2.93 5.17 -18.93
C ASN A 718 2.93 5.09 -20.47
N LEU A 719 4.09 5.16 -21.13
CA LEU A 719 4.18 4.98 -22.57
C LEU A 719 3.84 3.53 -22.96
N ASP A 720 4.38 2.54 -22.25
CA ASP A 720 4.06 1.13 -22.46
C ASP A 720 2.58 0.83 -22.18
N GLN A 721 1.98 1.45 -21.17
CA GLN A 721 0.54 1.35 -20.90
C GLN A 721 -0.32 1.93 -22.02
N LEU A 722 0.09 3.03 -22.65
CA LEU A 722 -0.60 3.56 -23.83
C LEU A 722 -0.51 2.59 -25.02
N PHE A 723 0.62 1.90 -25.21
CA PHE A 723 0.74 0.87 -26.24
C PHE A 723 -0.04 -0.41 -25.93
N SER A 724 -0.14 -0.85 -24.68
CA SER A 724 -0.91 -2.03 -24.30
C SER A 724 -2.42 -1.77 -24.33
N GLN A 725 -2.88 -0.59 -23.86
CA GLN A 725 -4.29 -0.16 -24.00
C GLN A 725 -4.75 -0.01 -25.46
N LEU A 726 -3.81 0.13 -26.41
CA LEU A 726 -4.07 0.14 -27.85
C LEU A 726 -4.05 -1.26 -28.49
N LYS A 727 -3.50 -2.28 -27.81
CA LYS A 727 -3.35 -3.65 -28.32
C LYS A 727 -4.37 -4.64 -27.78
N GLU A 728 -4.78 -4.52 -26.52
CA GLU A 728 -5.57 -5.54 -25.82
C GLU A 728 -6.86 -4.97 -25.21
N GLY A 729 -7.86 -5.84 -25.02
CA GLY A 729 -9.11 -5.48 -24.35
C GLY A 729 -8.90 -5.12 -22.88
N GLU A 730 -9.90 -4.51 -22.24
CA GLU A 730 -9.82 -4.02 -20.86
C GLU A 730 -9.39 -5.11 -19.86
N LEU A 731 -8.08 -5.14 -19.56
CA LEU A 731 -7.51 -5.95 -18.49
C LEU A 731 -8.15 -5.54 -17.16
N LYS A 732 -8.75 -6.51 -16.45
CA LYS A 732 -9.30 -6.27 -15.11
C LYS A 732 -8.13 -5.96 -14.18
N SER A 733 -8.23 -4.91 -13.38
CA SER A 733 -7.19 -4.56 -12.41
C SER A 733 -7.73 -4.57 -10.98
N VAL A 734 -6.94 -5.12 -10.07
CA VAL A 734 -7.20 -5.10 -8.63
C VAL A 734 -6.23 -4.12 -8.01
N ASN A 735 -6.77 -3.02 -7.50
CA ASN A 735 -5.98 -2.01 -6.80
C ASN A 735 -5.90 -2.39 -5.31
N LEU A 736 -4.69 -2.44 -4.77
CA LEU A 736 -4.41 -2.76 -3.37
C LEU A 736 -3.67 -1.60 -2.70
N ILE A 737 -3.99 -1.33 -1.44
CA ILE A 737 -3.21 -0.45 -0.55
C ILE A 737 -2.71 -1.31 0.60
N LEU A 738 -1.39 -1.38 0.74
CA LEU A 738 -0.71 -2.22 1.71
C LEU A 738 -0.11 -1.38 2.83
N LYS A 739 -0.40 -1.77 4.07
CA LYS A 739 0.25 -1.27 5.28
C LYS A 739 0.75 -2.43 6.11
N ALA A 740 2.01 -2.39 6.54
CA ALA A 740 2.57 -3.36 7.48
C ALA A 740 3.20 -2.66 8.69
N ASP A 741 3.47 -3.44 9.73
CA ASP A 741 4.15 -3.01 10.94
C ASP A 741 5.62 -2.63 10.70
N VAL A 742 6.29 -3.38 9.82
CA VAL A 742 7.72 -3.23 9.48
C VAL A 742 7.97 -3.09 7.97
N GLN A 743 9.10 -2.49 7.58
CA GLN A 743 9.45 -2.25 6.17
C GLN A 743 9.72 -3.56 5.39
N GLY A 744 10.40 -4.54 6.00
CA GLY A 744 10.69 -5.80 5.32
C GLY A 744 9.42 -6.57 4.92
N SER A 745 8.41 -6.57 5.78
CA SER A 745 7.10 -7.18 5.50
C SER A 745 6.35 -6.46 4.36
N VAL A 746 6.45 -5.12 4.24
CA VAL A 746 5.88 -4.38 3.10
C VAL A 746 6.49 -4.84 1.78
N GLU A 747 7.82 -4.97 1.74
CA GLU A 747 8.57 -5.39 0.55
C GLU A 747 8.22 -6.82 0.12
N ALA A 748 8.27 -7.77 1.05
CA ALA A 748 7.96 -9.18 0.79
C ALA A 748 6.50 -9.39 0.34
N LEU A 749 5.55 -8.70 0.97
CA LEU A 749 4.14 -8.73 0.55
C LEU A 749 3.94 -8.07 -0.82
N LYS A 750 4.63 -6.96 -1.12
CA LYS A 750 4.54 -6.31 -2.44
C LYS A 750 5.00 -7.25 -3.56
N ASP A 751 6.16 -7.90 -3.40
CA ASP A 751 6.69 -8.86 -4.37
C ASP A 751 5.77 -10.09 -4.51
N ALA A 752 5.35 -10.69 -3.39
CA ALA A 752 4.44 -11.83 -3.39
C ALA A 752 3.08 -11.53 -4.05
N LEU A 753 2.50 -10.34 -3.84
CA LEU A 753 1.23 -9.93 -4.44
C LEU A 753 1.36 -9.59 -5.93
N VAL A 754 2.48 -8.99 -6.36
CA VAL A 754 2.73 -8.71 -7.79
C VAL A 754 2.86 -10.01 -8.57
N LYS A 755 3.51 -11.04 -8.00
CA LYS A 755 3.63 -12.40 -8.56
C LYS A 755 2.30 -13.14 -8.77
N LEU A 756 1.18 -12.65 -8.22
CA LEU A 756 -0.17 -13.18 -8.47
C LEU A 756 -0.85 -12.57 -9.72
N SER A 757 -0.18 -11.67 -10.44
CA SER A 757 -0.72 -11.05 -11.66
C SER A 757 -0.70 -12.02 -12.83
N ASN A 758 -1.82 -12.12 -13.54
CA ASN A 758 -2.01 -12.96 -14.72
C ASN A 758 -2.46 -12.11 -15.92
N ASP A 759 -2.40 -12.69 -17.12
CA ASP A 759 -2.82 -12.06 -18.38
C ASP A 759 -4.31 -11.60 -18.41
N GLU A 760 -5.18 -12.14 -17.54
CA GLU A 760 -6.58 -11.69 -17.41
C GLU A 760 -6.81 -10.66 -16.29
N VAL A 761 -5.97 -10.67 -15.24
CA VAL A 761 -6.15 -9.83 -14.04
C VAL A 761 -4.80 -9.33 -13.52
N LYS A 762 -4.62 -8.01 -13.54
CA LYS A 762 -3.41 -7.33 -13.07
C LYS A 762 -3.56 -6.86 -11.62
N VAL A 763 -2.61 -7.21 -10.76
CA VAL A 763 -2.56 -6.73 -9.37
C VAL A 763 -1.71 -5.46 -9.31
N ASN A 764 -2.31 -4.34 -8.87
CA ASN A 764 -1.65 -3.05 -8.75
C ASN A 764 -1.57 -2.64 -7.27
N VAL A 765 -0.37 -2.64 -6.69
CA VAL A 765 -0.14 -2.05 -5.36
C VAL A 765 -0.01 -0.52 -5.53
N VAL A 766 -1.06 0.21 -5.20
CA VAL A 766 -1.17 1.68 -5.41
C VAL A 766 -0.31 2.45 -4.40
N ALA A 767 -0.29 1.97 -3.15
CA ALA A 767 0.55 2.51 -2.10
C ALA A 767 0.97 1.39 -1.14
N SER A 768 2.24 1.44 -0.72
CA SER A 768 2.88 0.49 0.18
C SER A 768 3.72 1.28 1.18
N SER A 769 3.43 1.19 2.48
CA SER A 769 4.15 1.95 3.51
C SER A 769 4.00 1.34 4.91
N VAL A 770 4.84 1.79 5.83
CA VAL A 770 4.97 1.23 7.18
C VAL A 770 4.12 2.00 8.19
N GLY A 771 3.63 1.30 9.22
CA GLY A 771 2.89 1.86 10.33
C GLY A 771 1.38 1.79 10.19
N GLY A 772 0.68 2.42 11.14
CA GLY A 772 -0.78 2.40 11.23
C GLY A 772 -1.49 2.98 10.00
N ILE A 773 -2.73 2.51 9.77
CA ILE A 773 -3.55 2.99 8.65
C ILE A 773 -4.15 4.35 9.01
N THR A 774 -3.85 5.35 8.18
CA THR A 774 -4.20 6.76 8.40
C THR A 774 -5.43 7.19 7.57
N GLU A 775 -5.93 8.40 7.85
CA GLU A 775 -7.05 8.99 7.09
C GLU A 775 -6.68 9.26 5.61
N SER A 776 -5.42 9.60 5.33
CA SER A 776 -4.91 9.79 3.97
C SER A 776 -4.99 8.51 3.14
N ASP A 777 -4.69 7.37 3.77
CA ASP A 777 -4.74 6.05 3.10
C ASP A 777 -6.18 5.64 2.77
N ALA A 778 -7.12 5.92 3.69
CA ALA A 778 -8.55 5.68 3.45
C ALA A 778 -9.09 6.58 2.31
N ASN A 779 -8.71 7.86 2.27
CA ASN A 779 -9.08 8.77 1.17
C ASN A 779 -8.46 8.36 -0.17
N LEU A 780 -7.23 7.82 -0.16
CA LEU A 780 -6.61 7.24 -1.34
C LEU A 780 -7.41 6.02 -1.83
N ALA A 781 -7.81 5.12 -0.92
CA ALA A 781 -8.61 3.94 -1.22
C ALA A 781 -9.96 4.28 -1.87
N VAL A 782 -10.66 5.32 -1.40
CA VAL A 782 -11.90 5.84 -2.05
C VAL A 782 -11.62 6.28 -3.48
N THR A 783 -10.46 6.88 -3.73
CA THR A 783 -10.13 7.50 -5.03
C THR A 783 -9.67 6.47 -6.06
N SER A 784 -8.89 5.47 -5.63
CA SER A 784 -8.38 4.38 -6.49
C SER A 784 -9.28 3.15 -6.53
N ASN A 785 -10.37 3.13 -5.74
CA ASN A 785 -11.23 1.95 -5.53
C ASN A 785 -10.40 0.72 -5.12
N ALA A 786 -9.52 0.91 -4.14
CA ALA A 786 -8.55 -0.09 -3.69
C ALA A 786 -8.98 -0.81 -2.40
N ILE A 787 -8.67 -2.10 -2.32
CA ILE A 787 -8.81 -2.89 -1.08
C ILE A 787 -7.67 -2.52 -0.13
N MET A 788 -7.98 -2.28 1.13
CA MET A 788 -6.99 -1.93 2.16
C MET A 788 -6.57 -3.16 2.95
N LEU A 789 -5.29 -3.49 2.91
CA LEU A 789 -4.69 -4.65 3.59
C LEU A 789 -3.76 -4.15 4.71
N GLY A 790 -4.08 -4.50 5.95
CA GLY A 790 -3.26 -4.21 7.13
C GLY A 790 -2.61 -5.48 7.69
N PHE A 791 -1.30 -5.60 7.55
CA PHE A 791 -0.51 -6.69 8.15
C PHE A 791 0.05 -6.24 9.50
N ASN A 792 -0.35 -6.90 10.59
CA ASN A 792 -0.03 -6.57 12.00
C ASN A 792 -0.38 -5.13 12.47
N VAL A 793 -0.89 -4.27 11.60
CA VAL A 793 -1.27 -2.88 11.91
C VAL A 793 -2.77 -2.71 12.12
N ARG A 794 -3.14 -1.63 12.80
CA ARG A 794 -4.53 -1.22 13.01
C ARG A 794 -4.79 0.18 12.45
N ALA A 795 -6.02 0.42 12.00
CA ALA A 795 -6.45 1.74 11.57
C ALA A 795 -6.75 2.68 12.74
N ASP A 796 -6.34 3.94 12.57
CA ASP A 796 -6.62 5.02 13.50
C ASP A 796 -8.11 5.36 13.57
N ALA A 797 -8.52 6.02 14.65
CA ALA A 797 -9.91 6.39 14.89
C ALA A 797 -10.50 7.30 13.80
N ALA A 798 -9.68 8.10 13.13
CA ALA A 798 -10.09 8.91 11.97
C ALA A 798 -10.28 8.04 10.72
N ALA A 799 -9.28 7.23 10.38
CA ALA A 799 -9.32 6.31 9.23
C ALA A 799 -10.53 5.36 9.30
N ARG A 800 -10.82 4.79 10.48
CA ARG A 800 -11.94 3.87 10.66
C ARG A 800 -13.31 4.50 10.40
N ARG A 801 -13.50 5.78 10.77
CA ARG A 801 -14.74 6.52 10.45
C ARG A 801 -14.91 6.69 8.94
N VAL A 802 -13.84 7.03 8.22
CA VAL A 802 -13.89 7.15 6.76
C VAL A 802 -14.21 5.80 6.11
N VAL A 803 -13.61 4.72 6.60
CA VAL A 803 -13.89 3.34 6.15
C VAL A 803 -15.35 2.95 6.36
N GLU A 804 -15.91 3.20 7.55
CA GLU A 804 -17.32 2.92 7.88
C GLU A 804 -18.30 3.82 7.10
N GLU A 805 -18.03 5.12 6.97
CA GLU A 805 -18.88 6.08 6.24
C GLU A 805 -18.90 5.85 4.73
N ARG A 806 -17.81 5.34 4.16
CA ARG A 806 -17.65 5.12 2.72
C ARG A 806 -17.88 3.67 2.29
N GLY A 807 -17.90 2.72 3.23
CA GLY A 807 -18.02 1.29 2.93
C GLY A 807 -16.78 0.75 2.22
N LEU A 808 -15.58 1.06 2.73
CA LEU A 808 -14.32 0.55 2.19
C LEU A 808 -14.01 -0.85 2.72
N ASP A 809 -13.50 -1.72 1.84
CA ASP A 809 -12.99 -3.03 2.23
C ASP A 809 -11.64 -2.90 2.93
N LEU A 810 -11.65 -2.99 4.26
CA LEU A 810 -10.47 -3.00 5.12
C LEU A 810 -10.33 -4.36 5.81
N ARG A 811 -9.23 -5.05 5.53
CA ARG A 811 -8.92 -6.38 6.08
C ARG A 811 -7.62 -6.35 6.88
N TYR A 812 -7.57 -7.13 7.95
CA TYR A 812 -6.43 -7.23 8.84
C TYR A 812 -5.93 -8.66 8.92
N TYR A 813 -4.62 -8.84 8.87
CA TYR A 813 -3.96 -10.15 8.93
C TYR A 813 -2.78 -10.10 9.90
N SER A 814 -2.44 -11.25 10.47
CA SER A 814 -1.21 -11.44 11.24
C SER A 814 -0.36 -12.61 10.74
N ILE A 815 -0.81 -13.30 9.69
CA ILE A 815 -0.11 -14.39 9.02
C ILE A 815 -0.08 -14.07 7.53
N ILE A 816 1.10 -14.08 6.94
CA ILE A 816 1.31 -13.68 5.53
C ILE A 816 0.51 -14.53 4.53
N TYR A 817 0.35 -15.82 4.81
CA TYR A 817 -0.41 -16.75 3.98
C TYR A 817 -1.89 -16.40 3.87
N GLU A 818 -2.54 -16.07 4.98
CA GLU A 818 -3.97 -15.71 5.00
C GLU A 818 -4.25 -14.48 4.13
N LEU A 819 -3.34 -13.50 4.14
CA LEU A 819 -3.40 -12.31 3.30
C LEU A 819 -3.26 -12.68 1.81
N ILE A 820 -2.23 -13.46 1.47
CA ILE A 820 -1.95 -13.89 0.10
C ILE A 820 -3.13 -14.69 -0.47
N ASP A 821 -3.68 -15.65 0.30
CA ASP A 821 -4.73 -16.54 -0.18
C ASP A 821 -6.10 -15.85 -0.26
N ASP A 822 -6.41 -14.91 0.62
CA ASP A 822 -7.62 -14.08 0.52
C ASP A 822 -7.54 -13.12 -0.69
N VAL A 823 -6.36 -12.61 -1.03
CA VAL A 823 -6.15 -11.88 -2.30
C VAL A 823 -6.28 -12.82 -3.52
N LYS A 824 -5.74 -14.04 -3.50
CA LYS A 824 -5.99 -15.04 -4.57
C LYS A 824 -7.47 -15.34 -4.75
N GLN A 825 -8.24 -15.44 -3.66
CA GLN A 825 -9.70 -15.62 -3.72
C GLN A 825 -10.40 -14.40 -4.34
N ALA A 826 -9.98 -13.19 -3.98
CA ALA A 826 -10.50 -11.95 -4.59
C ALA A 826 -10.20 -11.88 -6.11
N ILE A 827 -8.99 -12.28 -6.54
CA ILE A 827 -8.64 -12.37 -7.96
C ILE A 827 -9.45 -13.46 -8.66
N SER A 828 -9.60 -14.64 -8.04
CA SER A 828 -10.40 -15.76 -8.57
C SER A 828 -11.85 -15.37 -8.81
N GLY A 829 -12.45 -14.57 -7.91
CA GLY A 829 -13.81 -14.03 -8.07
C GLY A 829 -13.97 -13.01 -9.21
N LEU A 830 -12.86 -12.49 -9.76
CA LEU A 830 -12.83 -11.58 -10.91
C LEU A 830 -12.49 -12.28 -12.23
N LEU A 831 -11.96 -13.50 -12.20
CA LEU A 831 -11.74 -14.31 -13.40
C LEU A 831 -13.07 -14.59 -14.10
N SER A 832 -13.05 -14.60 -15.43
CA SER A 832 -14.23 -14.98 -16.20
C SER A 832 -14.44 -16.50 -16.09
N PRO A 833 -15.67 -17.00 -15.83
CA PRO A 833 -15.92 -18.43 -15.73
C PRO A 833 -15.64 -19.12 -17.07
N ILE A 834 -15.14 -20.37 -17.02
CA ILE A 834 -15.04 -21.19 -18.23
C ILE A 834 -16.47 -21.63 -18.58
N VAL A 835 -16.91 -21.24 -19.77
CA VAL A 835 -18.12 -21.78 -20.38
C VAL A 835 -17.75 -23.10 -21.05
N THR A 836 -18.16 -24.22 -20.44
CA THR A 836 -18.10 -25.55 -21.08
C THR A 836 -19.43 -25.86 -21.76
N GLU A 837 -19.38 -26.45 -22.95
CA GLU A 837 -20.58 -26.89 -23.69
C GLU A 837 -20.72 -28.41 -23.54
N GLU A 838 -21.72 -28.85 -22.78
CA GLU A 838 -22.02 -30.26 -22.55
C GLU A 838 -23.19 -30.70 -23.44
N ILE A 839 -22.98 -31.69 -24.31
CA ILE A 839 -24.02 -32.19 -25.24
C ILE A 839 -25.05 -33.02 -24.45
N ILE A 840 -26.32 -32.64 -24.53
CA ILE A 840 -27.43 -33.26 -23.77
C ILE A 840 -28.15 -34.32 -24.62
N GLY A 841 -28.22 -34.10 -25.93
CA GLY A 841 -28.90 -35.02 -26.84
C GLY A 841 -28.77 -34.64 -28.30
N LEU A 842 -29.02 -35.62 -29.16
CA LEU A 842 -28.90 -35.53 -30.61
C LEU A 842 -30.19 -36.00 -31.26
N ALA A 843 -30.68 -35.25 -32.25
CA ALA A 843 -31.82 -35.60 -33.09
C ALA A 843 -31.38 -35.73 -34.54
N GLN A 844 -31.90 -36.71 -35.26
CA GLN A 844 -31.75 -36.78 -36.71
C GLN A 844 -33.05 -36.34 -37.39
N VAL A 845 -32.95 -35.44 -38.36
CA VAL A 845 -34.07 -34.98 -39.21
C VAL A 845 -34.42 -36.08 -40.21
N ARG A 846 -35.69 -36.48 -40.22
CA ARG A 846 -36.23 -37.44 -41.21
C ARG A 846 -36.97 -36.73 -42.33
N ASP A 847 -37.93 -35.88 -41.98
CA ASP A 847 -38.78 -35.15 -42.92
C ASP A 847 -38.87 -33.67 -42.51
N VAL A 848 -39.23 -32.78 -43.44
CA VAL A 848 -39.35 -31.35 -43.16
C VAL A 848 -40.70 -30.84 -43.63
N PHE A 849 -41.47 -30.30 -42.69
CA PHE A 849 -42.83 -29.81 -42.89
C PHE A 849 -42.85 -28.28 -42.87
N ARG A 850 -43.66 -27.64 -43.72
CA ARG A 850 -43.83 -26.18 -43.72
C ARG A 850 -45.09 -25.78 -42.96
N SER A 851 -44.93 -24.94 -41.94
CA SER A 851 -46.01 -24.37 -41.14
C SER A 851 -46.13 -22.87 -41.38
N SER A 852 -47.36 -22.38 -41.60
CA SER A 852 -47.64 -20.95 -41.79
C SER A 852 -47.34 -20.08 -40.57
N LYS A 853 -47.15 -20.69 -39.39
CA LYS A 853 -46.91 -19.99 -38.12
C LYS A 853 -45.46 -20.06 -37.61
N PHE A 854 -44.72 -21.10 -37.97
CA PHE A 854 -43.41 -21.42 -37.38
C PHE A 854 -42.33 -21.79 -38.42
N GLY A 855 -42.53 -21.44 -39.70
CA GLY A 855 -41.55 -21.71 -40.76
C GLY A 855 -41.37 -23.20 -41.08
N ALA A 856 -40.12 -23.61 -41.30
CA ALA A 856 -39.74 -25.01 -41.47
C ALA A 856 -39.71 -25.75 -40.10
N ILE A 857 -40.53 -26.79 -39.98
CA ILE A 857 -40.56 -27.70 -38.83
C ILE A 857 -39.93 -29.02 -39.27
N ALA A 858 -38.80 -29.35 -38.66
CA ALA A 858 -38.13 -30.63 -38.83
C ALA A 858 -38.86 -31.73 -38.04
N GLY A 859 -39.29 -32.78 -38.73
CA GLY A 859 -39.71 -34.04 -38.12
C GLY A 859 -38.48 -34.85 -37.76
N CYS A 860 -38.13 -34.89 -36.49
CA CYS A 860 -36.91 -35.48 -35.98
C CYS A 860 -37.18 -36.73 -35.13
N MET A 861 -36.21 -37.64 -35.11
CA MET A 861 -36.12 -38.70 -34.10
C MET A 861 -34.93 -38.41 -33.20
N VAL A 862 -35.15 -38.39 -31.87
CA VAL A 862 -34.05 -38.28 -30.90
C VAL A 862 -33.28 -39.60 -30.90
N THR A 863 -32.03 -39.58 -31.35
CA THR A 863 -31.17 -40.77 -31.37
C THR A 863 -30.61 -41.03 -29.97
N GLU A 864 -30.06 -39.99 -29.34
CA GLU A 864 -29.37 -40.09 -28.06
C GLU A 864 -29.76 -38.93 -27.12
N GLY A 865 -29.74 -39.21 -25.81
CA GLY A 865 -29.93 -38.19 -24.77
C GLY A 865 -31.35 -37.61 -24.66
N LEU A 866 -31.43 -36.31 -24.36
CA LEU A 866 -32.66 -35.55 -24.09
C LEU A 866 -32.64 -34.20 -24.81
N ILE A 867 -33.70 -33.88 -25.53
CA ILE A 867 -33.90 -32.56 -26.14
C ILE A 867 -34.76 -31.70 -25.22
N LYS A 868 -34.19 -30.62 -24.67
CA LYS A 868 -34.88 -29.59 -23.89
C LYS A 868 -35.21 -28.39 -24.76
N ARG A 869 -36.41 -27.83 -24.64
CA ARG A 869 -36.86 -26.68 -25.47
C ARG A 869 -36.02 -25.40 -25.29
N ASN A 870 -35.47 -25.15 -24.11
CA ASN A 870 -34.83 -23.87 -23.79
C ASN A 870 -33.33 -23.83 -24.04
N ASN A 871 -32.74 -24.94 -24.48
CA ASN A 871 -31.30 -25.07 -24.66
C ASN A 871 -30.85 -24.64 -26.07
N PRO A 872 -29.64 -24.09 -26.23
CA PRO A 872 -29.07 -23.79 -27.53
C PRO A 872 -28.83 -25.07 -28.34
N ILE A 873 -28.85 -24.92 -29.67
CA ILE A 873 -28.72 -26.01 -30.63
C ILE A 873 -27.74 -25.69 -31.75
N ARG A 874 -27.14 -26.75 -32.29
CA ARG A 874 -26.36 -26.78 -33.53
C ARG A 874 -27.09 -27.64 -34.55
N VAL A 875 -27.15 -27.18 -35.79
CA VAL A 875 -27.60 -27.99 -36.94
C VAL A 875 -26.36 -28.36 -37.74
N LEU A 876 -26.14 -29.66 -37.91
CA LEU A 876 -25.00 -30.26 -38.61
C LEU A 876 -25.47 -31.01 -39.86
N ARG A 877 -24.68 -30.91 -40.92
CA ARG A 877 -24.82 -31.69 -42.16
C ARG A 877 -23.45 -32.27 -42.48
N ASP A 878 -23.36 -33.58 -42.69
CA ASP A 878 -22.09 -34.29 -42.90
C ASP A 878 -21.01 -33.97 -41.82
N ASN A 879 -21.46 -33.83 -40.57
CA ASN A 879 -20.66 -33.43 -39.39
C ASN A 879 -20.10 -31.99 -39.43
N VAL A 880 -20.56 -31.13 -40.33
CA VAL A 880 -20.22 -29.70 -40.39
C VAL A 880 -21.36 -28.88 -39.80
N VAL A 881 -21.05 -27.99 -38.84
CA VAL A 881 -22.04 -27.06 -38.25
C VAL A 881 -22.45 -26.03 -39.32
N ILE A 882 -23.71 -26.08 -39.76
CA ILE A 882 -24.30 -25.10 -40.69
C ILE A 882 -24.93 -23.93 -39.93
N TYR A 883 -25.54 -24.18 -38.77
CA TYR A 883 -26.27 -23.16 -38.03
C TYR A 883 -26.17 -23.36 -36.52
N GLU A 884 -25.95 -22.28 -35.78
CA GLU A 884 -26.10 -22.22 -34.32
C GLU A 884 -27.29 -21.35 -33.97
N GLY A 885 -28.10 -21.78 -33.01
CA GLY A 885 -29.27 -21.01 -32.59
C GLY A 885 -30.03 -21.60 -31.42
N ALA A 886 -31.34 -21.38 -31.40
CA ALA A 886 -32.24 -21.87 -30.37
C ALA A 886 -33.52 -22.44 -30.97
N LEU A 887 -34.15 -23.36 -30.25
CA LEU A 887 -35.45 -23.93 -30.61
C LEU A 887 -36.55 -22.87 -30.45
N GLU A 888 -37.36 -22.68 -31.49
CA GLU A 888 -38.57 -21.86 -31.44
C GLU A 888 -39.75 -22.64 -30.84
N SER A 889 -39.89 -23.90 -31.27
CA SER A 889 -40.89 -24.83 -30.75
C SER A 889 -40.36 -26.26 -30.70
N LEU A 890 -40.79 -27.00 -29.68
CA LEU A 890 -40.56 -28.43 -29.51
C LEU A 890 -41.93 -29.07 -29.27
N ARG A 891 -42.35 -29.92 -30.19
CA ARG A 891 -43.71 -30.47 -30.24
C ARG A 891 -43.68 -31.98 -30.38
N ARG A 892 -44.66 -32.65 -29.78
CA ARG A 892 -44.94 -34.06 -30.03
C ARG A 892 -46.38 -34.18 -30.52
N PHE A 893 -46.55 -34.62 -31.76
CA PHE A 893 -47.82 -34.58 -32.48
C PHE A 893 -48.46 -33.18 -32.51
N LYS A 894 -49.39 -32.88 -31.59
CA LYS A 894 -50.09 -31.59 -31.50
C LYS A 894 -49.71 -30.76 -30.27
N ASP A 895 -49.03 -31.38 -29.31
CA ASP A 895 -48.76 -30.81 -27.99
C ASP A 895 -47.37 -30.17 -27.94
N ASP A 896 -47.25 -28.98 -27.35
CA ASP A 896 -45.95 -28.39 -27.00
C ASP A 896 -45.38 -29.13 -25.78
N VAL A 897 -44.16 -29.65 -25.89
CA VAL A 897 -43.51 -30.44 -24.82
C VAL A 897 -42.21 -29.75 -24.39
N ALA A 898 -41.92 -29.77 -23.09
CA ALA A 898 -40.71 -29.16 -22.53
C ALA A 898 -39.43 -29.97 -22.82
N GLU A 899 -39.56 -31.31 -22.83
CA GLU A 899 -38.46 -32.25 -23.05
C GLU A 899 -38.89 -33.48 -23.88
N VAL A 900 -37.98 -34.03 -24.67
CA VAL A 900 -38.18 -35.28 -25.44
C VAL A 900 -36.99 -36.22 -25.25
N LYS A 901 -37.28 -37.49 -24.95
CA LYS A 901 -36.28 -38.55 -24.67
C LYS A 901 -35.90 -39.32 -25.93
N ALA A 902 -34.67 -39.86 -25.94
CA ALA A 902 -34.17 -40.80 -26.96
C ALA A 902 -35.20 -41.87 -27.37
N GLY A 903 -35.21 -42.22 -28.66
CA GLY A 903 -36.14 -43.15 -29.28
C GLY A 903 -37.55 -42.59 -29.55
N THR A 904 -37.80 -41.32 -29.25
CA THR A 904 -39.11 -40.67 -29.49
C THR A 904 -39.06 -39.71 -30.68
N GLU A 905 -40.12 -39.69 -31.48
CA GLU A 905 -40.31 -38.72 -32.57
C GLU A 905 -40.85 -37.38 -32.06
N CYS A 906 -40.31 -36.27 -32.58
CA CYS A 906 -40.71 -34.90 -32.23
C CYS A 906 -40.59 -33.94 -33.42
N GLY A 907 -41.47 -32.95 -33.47
CA GLY A 907 -41.34 -31.79 -34.35
C GLY A 907 -40.50 -30.70 -33.70
N ILE A 908 -39.43 -30.29 -34.38
CA ILE A 908 -38.50 -29.23 -33.97
C ILE A 908 -38.65 -28.05 -34.95
N GLY A 909 -39.00 -26.88 -34.44
CA GLY A 909 -38.90 -25.62 -35.19
C GLY A 909 -37.64 -24.87 -34.76
N VAL A 910 -36.75 -24.55 -35.70
CA VAL A 910 -35.51 -23.80 -35.44
C VAL A 910 -35.78 -22.30 -35.65
N LYS A 911 -35.44 -21.47 -34.66
CA LYS A 911 -35.69 -20.03 -34.74
C LYS A 911 -34.85 -19.40 -35.86
N ASN A 912 -35.48 -18.59 -36.71
CA ASN A 912 -34.83 -17.83 -37.80
C ASN A 912 -34.07 -18.68 -38.85
N TYR A 913 -34.28 -20.00 -38.92
CA TYR A 913 -33.60 -20.87 -39.88
C TYR A 913 -34.60 -21.75 -40.65
N ASN A 914 -34.51 -21.75 -41.99
CA ASN A 914 -35.51 -22.38 -42.88
C ASN A 914 -34.93 -23.43 -43.86
N ASP A 915 -33.62 -23.64 -43.92
CA ASP A 915 -32.95 -24.61 -44.81
C ASP A 915 -32.58 -25.92 -44.10
N VAL A 916 -33.49 -26.42 -43.25
CA VAL A 916 -33.34 -27.77 -42.68
C VAL A 916 -33.66 -28.79 -43.77
N GLN A 917 -32.84 -29.84 -43.90
CA GLN A 917 -32.97 -30.88 -44.90
C GLN A 917 -33.06 -32.28 -44.26
N PRO A 918 -33.74 -33.26 -44.90
CA PRO A 918 -33.69 -34.66 -44.49
C PRO A 918 -32.24 -35.17 -44.37
N GLY A 919 -31.91 -35.81 -43.25
CA GLY A 919 -30.56 -36.30 -42.96
C GLY A 919 -29.72 -35.40 -42.05
N ASP A 920 -30.07 -34.12 -41.89
CA ASP A 920 -29.41 -33.20 -40.96
C ASP A 920 -29.47 -33.73 -39.51
N GLN A 921 -28.46 -33.41 -38.72
CA GLN A 921 -28.41 -33.70 -37.28
C GLN A 921 -28.58 -32.42 -36.47
N ILE A 922 -29.35 -32.47 -35.39
CA ILE A 922 -29.57 -31.37 -34.46
C ILE A 922 -29.00 -31.78 -33.11
N GLU A 923 -27.87 -31.19 -32.74
CA GLU A 923 -27.25 -31.33 -31.42
C GLU A 923 -27.81 -30.28 -30.47
N VAL A 924 -28.17 -30.69 -29.26
CA VAL A 924 -28.63 -29.80 -28.19
C VAL A 924 -27.62 -29.84 -27.05
N PHE A 925 -27.10 -28.68 -26.67
CA PHE A 925 -26.06 -28.56 -25.64
C PHE A 925 -26.48 -27.63 -24.50
N GLU A 926 -25.89 -27.82 -23.32
CA GLU A 926 -26.00 -26.91 -22.18
C GLU A 926 -24.69 -26.14 -22.03
N ARG A 927 -24.77 -24.82 -21.86
CA ARG A 927 -23.62 -24.01 -21.45
C ARG A 927 -23.54 -24.07 -19.92
N THR A 928 -22.58 -24.84 -19.41
CA THR A 928 -22.27 -24.89 -17.98
C THR A 928 -21.14 -23.90 -17.67
N GLU A 929 -21.43 -22.91 -16.84
CA GLU A 929 -20.42 -21.98 -16.35
C GLU A 929 -19.72 -22.58 -15.13
N ARG A 930 -18.40 -22.83 -15.24
CA ARG A 930 -17.56 -23.28 -14.12
C ARG A 930 -16.64 -22.14 -13.70
N ALA A 931 -16.71 -21.73 -12.44
CA ALA A 931 -15.81 -20.72 -11.88
C ALA A 931 -14.36 -21.22 -11.94
N ARG A 932 -13.44 -20.34 -12.35
CA ARG A 932 -12.00 -20.62 -12.29
C ARG A 932 -11.47 -20.42 -10.87
N GLN A 933 -10.46 -21.20 -10.53
CA GLN A 933 -9.59 -20.99 -9.38
C GLN A 933 -8.15 -20.83 -9.90
N LEU A 934 -7.33 -20.16 -9.10
CA LEU A 934 -6.00 -19.65 -9.44
C LEU A 934 -4.92 -20.50 -8.77
#